data_AF-A0A7C3CBY0-F1
#
_entry.id   AF-A0A7C3CBY0-F1
#
_cell.length_a   1.000
_cell.length_b   1.000
_cell.length_c   1.000
_cell.angle_alpha   90.00
_cell.angle_beta   90.00
_cell.angle_gamma   90.00
#
_symmetry.space_group_name_H-M   'P 1'
#
loop_
_entity.id
_entity.type
_entity.pdbx_description
1 polymer ?
#
loop_
_entity_poly.entity_id
_entity_poly.type
_entity_poly.pdbx_seq_one_letter_code
_entity_poly.pdbx_strand_id
1 'polypeptide(L)'
;MRIFSILFISILFVQLLWSQNLVPNPSFEQYKRRPTAMLDEGLEFTRAVPAWVSPNRASSDFITPRFRSSKVQVMPPHDGKNMVGIVIQGAHWAEYASVKLKQPLEVGKKYYVEFWISAPPFYNKNATGTPLFNDHFGMLFDKRLYFTNTKIIQKKPQIIAHSGTHLAPTQWKKINGTFIANNAFTHIYIGQFLDKNNPENIIEGYFFVDDIFVEKIEKEAEQFEPSKTYQIKGKVASIVMENIYFETDKYDLLPESFQELDKLVKIMKSHRSMTINIQGHTDSQGGKDHNQILSENRANSVYDYLVQQGISKNRLSHEGRGLSQPIAENTTDKGRQKNRRVEFLTNTQDTVGQGVILADLAYPFSKNIARQPSKLINIGKDERHMDCAPINPPTVEITKEYQKLVKSFGQYKPLAARNFVLEKTKNATVVHLQTDVLHPEQQFFILELLEKLYEQGFRYIGFENIKKIATIEQLGYPTFGNGKQFEQPVFGEIIRQGHRMGFHFFSLTPTEKETSKALNILKKQRFHFQNQPQKQAAQKWASAMNINRILRKNKDAKVLLLSHDVDEVQNGMPSTLAFWLKKLAQQEVLSIGQSSTYIPCAKSQSPLSKKMKITRPTIFQKRKIILVPLRYDDNDQVYRSQDMHVYHPKNTFEHNRPAFLFSNQKRKAFTLNIDKYKMGYPCLVFAY
;
A
#
# COMPACT_ATOMS: atom_id res chain seq x y z
N MET A 1 34.87 -53.32 -3.93
CA MET A 1 33.78 -53.61 -2.97
C MET A 1 33.81 -52.51 -1.92
N ARG A 2 32.82 -51.60 -1.82
CA ARG A 2 31.53 -51.78 -1.11
C ARG A 2 31.82 -52.23 0.34
N ILE A 3 31.53 -51.48 1.42
CA ILE A 3 30.26 -50.89 1.92
C ILE A 3 30.66 -50.08 3.19
N PHE A 4 30.33 -48.79 3.33
CA PHE A 4 29.10 -48.23 3.91
C PHE A 4 28.85 -48.51 5.41
N SER A 5 28.73 -47.41 6.16
CA SER A 5 27.73 -47.15 7.23
C SER A 5 28.22 -47.06 8.68
N ILE A 6 27.67 -46.02 9.34
CA ILE A 6 27.55 -45.75 10.79
C ILE A 6 28.76 -44.96 11.34
N LEU A 7 28.69 -43.68 11.74
CA LEU A 7 27.71 -43.08 12.64
C LEU A 7 27.53 -41.57 12.34
N PHE A 8 26.32 -41.20 11.95
CA PHE A 8 25.77 -39.84 11.92
C PHE A 8 25.29 -39.54 13.34
N ILE A 9 25.61 -38.36 13.92
CA ILE A 9 24.76 -37.54 14.82
C ILE A 9 25.64 -36.56 15.65
N SER A 10 25.22 -35.29 15.57
CA SER A 10 25.41 -34.17 16.51
C SER A 10 26.81 -33.64 16.82
N ILE A 11 27.25 -32.65 16.03
CA ILE A 11 27.56 -31.32 16.60
C ILE A 11 26.87 -30.28 15.70
N LEU A 12 25.60 -30.00 16.03
CA LEU A 12 24.94 -28.77 15.60
C LEU A 12 25.74 -27.60 16.19
N PHE A 13 26.52 -26.93 15.35
CA PHE A 13 26.94 -25.57 15.66
C PHE A 13 25.67 -24.72 15.64
N VAL A 14 25.13 -24.43 16.82
CA VAL A 14 24.12 -23.39 17.01
C VAL A 14 24.81 -22.06 16.67
N GLN A 15 24.69 -21.62 15.42
CA GLN A 15 24.86 -20.22 15.11
C GLN A 15 23.71 -19.48 15.78
N LEU A 16 23.99 -18.85 16.92
CA LEU A 16 23.21 -17.71 17.40
C LEU A 16 23.28 -16.64 16.30
N LEU A 17 22.30 -16.63 15.40
CA LEU A 17 22.13 -15.58 14.41
C LEU A 17 21.64 -14.31 15.12
N TRP A 18 22.57 -13.50 15.61
CA TRP A 18 22.30 -12.11 15.94
C TRP A 18 22.02 -11.36 14.64
N SER A 19 20.78 -10.90 14.45
CA SER A 19 20.45 -9.98 13.35
C SER A 19 21.11 -8.63 13.61
N GLN A 20 21.96 -8.13 12.68
CA GLN A 20 22.77 -6.91 12.84
C GLN A 20 22.41 -5.86 11.78
N ASN A 21 22.47 -4.56 12.14
CA ASN A 21 22.22 -3.44 11.23
C ASN A 21 23.05 -3.54 9.95
N LEU A 22 22.38 -3.48 8.80
CA LEU A 22 22.96 -3.68 7.47
C LEU A 22 23.71 -2.45 6.94
N VAL A 23 23.58 -1.28 7.56
CA VAL A 23 24.27 -0.04 7.17
C VAL A 23 25.66 0.02 7.84
N PRO A 24 26.75 0.17 7.08
CA PRO A 24 28.08 0.37 7.67
C PRO A 24 28.28 1.83 8.06
N ASN A 25 28.93 2.04 9.21
CA ASN A 25 29.16 3.37 9.80
C ASN A 25 27.89 4.26 9.84
N PRO A 26 26.80 3.79 10.48
CA PRO A 26 25.48 4.43 10.38
C PRO A 26 25.36 5.78 11.10
N SER A 27 26.29 6.10 12.00
CA SER A 27 26.36 7.38 12.74
C SER A 27 27.59 8.22 12.34
N PHE A 28 28.25 7.87 11.22
CA PHE A 28 29.36 8.65 10.63
C PHE A 28 30.63 8.83 11.50
N GLU A 29 30.77 8.10 12.60
CA GLU A 29 31.91 8.22 13.52
C GLU A 29 33.24 7.67 12.97
N GLN A 30 33.21 6.84 11.92
CA GLN A 30 34.41 6.32 11.25
C GLN A 30 34.78 7.18 10.02
N TYR A 31 35.88 7.94 10.09
CA TYR A 31 36.34 8.83 9.02
C TYR A 31 37.87 8.90 8.93
N LYS A 32 38.39 9.41 7.80
CA LYS A 32 39.83 9.59 7.53
C LYS A 32 40.30 11.03 7.54
N ARG A 33 39.41 11.99 7.26
CA ARG A 33 39.71 13.43 7.28
C ARG A 33 38.60 14.19 7.99
N ARG A 34 38.96 15.26 8.68
CA ARG A 34 38.04 16.13 9.41
C ARG A 34 38.02 17.51 8.74
N PRO A 35 37.19 17.70 7.70
CA PRO A 35 37.05 19.00 7.09
C PRO A 35 36.51 20.00 8.13
N THR A 36 37.02 21.22 8.06
CA THR A 36 36.67 22.32 8.97
C THR A 36 35.71 23.32 8.33
N ALA A 37 35.35 23.12 7.06
CA ALA A 37 34.47 23.98 6.28
C ALA A 37 33.63 23.14 5.30
N MET A 38 32.70 23.79 4.60
CA MET A 38 31.88 23.19 3.55
C MET A 38 32.76 22.62 2.43
N LEU A 39 32.32 21.52 1.82
CA LEU A 39 33.07 20.81 0.79
C LEU A 39 32.62 21.25 -0.61
N ASP A 40 33.58 21.57 -1.49
CA ASP A 40 33.27 22.15 -2.80
C ASP A 40 33.07 21.09 -3.89
N GLU A 41 33.59 19.87 -3.70
CA GLU A 41 33.47 18.77 -4.66
C GLU A 41 33.05 17.44 -4.00
N GLY A 42 32.13 16.69 -4.63
CA GLY A 42 31.64 15.42 -4.06
C GLY A 42 32.70 14.33 -3.83
N LEU A 43 33.88 14.46 -4.45
CA LEU A 43 35.01 13.58 -4.20
C LEU A 43 35.65 13.82 -2.82
N GLU A 44 35.52 15.02 -2.26
CA GLU A 44 36.07 15.38 -0.94
C GLU A 44 35.28 14.73 0.20
N PHE A 45 33.95 14.67 0.09
CA PHE A 45 33.11 13.96 1.04
C PHE A 45 33.48 12.47 1.12
N THR A 46 33.65 11.85 -0.05
CA THR A 46 34.07 10.45 -0.17
C THR A 46 35.46 10.20 0.43
N ARG A 47 36.37 11.17 0.34
CA ARG A 47 37.71 11.07 0.97
C ARG A 47 37.66 11.25 2.49
N ALA A 48 36.71 12.04 3.00
CA ALA A 48 36.52 12.26 4.42
C ALA A 48 35.91 11.03 5.12
N VAL A 49 34.84 10.47 4.56
CA VAL A 49 34.10 9.33 5.13
C VAL A 49 34.07 8.16 4.12
N PRO A 50 35.10 7.31 4.04
CA PRO A 50 35.31 6.39 2.90
C PRO A 50 34.19 5.39 2.58
N ALA A 51 33.34 5.05 3.55
CA ALA A 51 32.18 4.19 3.32
C ALA A 51 31.04 4.94 2.60
N TRP A 52 30.97 6.26 2.81
CA TRP A 52 29.93 7.13 2.31
C TRP A 52 30.44 7.93 1.11
N VAL A 53 29.55 8.16 0.15
CA VAL A 53 29.90 8.82 -1.11
C VAL A 53 28.82 9.81 -1.49
N SER A 54 29.22 10.85 -2.21
CA SER A 54 28.28 11.70 -2.94
C SER A 54 27.98 11.00 -4.27
N PRO A 55 26.73 10.63 -4.55
CA PRO A 55 26.39 9.86 -5.74
C PRO A 55 26.40 10.70 -7.03
N ASN A 56 26.41 12.02 -6.88
CA ASN A 56 26.42 13.02 -7.93
C ASN A 56 27.55 14.05 -7.64
N ARG A 57 27.70 15.09 -8.46
CA ARG A 57 28.75 16.10 -8.27
C ARG A 57 28.45 17.10 -7.13
N ALA A 58 27.24 17.11 -6.58
CA ALA A 58 26.92 17.95 -5.43
C ALA A 58 27.52 17.29 -4.18
N SER A 59 28.32 18.05 -3.43
CA SER A 59 29.06 17.50 -2.30
C SER A 59 28.25 17.59 -1.02
N SER A 60 27.89 16.45 -0.44
CA SER A 60 27.43 16.46 0.95
C SER A 60 28.54 16.95 1.88
N ASP A 61 28.15 17.66 2.94
CA ASP A 61 29.08 18.15 3.94
C ASP A 61 29.26 17.11 5.03
N PHE A 62 30.51 16.84 5.41
CA PHE A 62 30.80 16.08 6.62
C PHE A 62 30.95 17.02 7.80
N ILE A 63 29.98 16.99 8.71
CA ILE A 63 29.89 17.91 9.84
C ILE A 63 30.60 17.29 11.03
N THR A 64 31.72 17.91 11.40
CA THR A 64 32.52 17.50 12.57
C THR A 64 32.48 18.61 13.63
N PRO A 65 32.92 18.35 14.88
CA PRO A 65 32.98 19.38 15.91
C PRO A 65 33.84 20.61 15.54
N ARG A 66 34.74 20.45 14.55
CA ARG A 66 35.61 21.52 14.03
C ARG A 66 35.05 22.23 12.80
N PHE A 67 33.92 21.79 12.27
CA PHE A 67 33.28 22.43 11.13
C PHE A 67 32.82 23.84 11.50
N ARG A 68 33.16 24.81 10.66
CA ARG A 68 32.78 26.21 10.79
C ARG A 68 32.32 26.71 9.42
N SER A 69 31.16 27.35 9.39
CA SER A 69 30.64 28.00 8.20
C SER A 69 29.84 29.24 8.61
N SER A 70 30.00 30.33 7.85
CA SER A 70 29.16 31.52 8.00
C SER A 70 27.78 31.34 7.35
N LYS A 71 27.57 30.25 6.61
CA LYS A 71 26.33 29.96 5.89
C LYS A 71 25.36 29.10 6.69
N VAL A 72 25.83 28.21 7.56
CA VAL A 72 24.96 27.29 8.31
C VAL A 72 25.31 27.27 9.79
N GLN A 73 24.31 27.38 10.65
CA GLN A 73 24.49 27.16 12.08
C GLN A 73 24.38 25.67 12.40
N VAL A 74 25.51 25.06 12.77
CA VAL A 74 25.57 23.65 13.17
C VAL A 74 24.94 23.46 14.54
N MET A 75 24.20 22.37 14.70
CA MET A 75 23.65 21.89 15.96
C MET A 75 24.39 20.62 16.43
N PRO A 76 24.16 20.12 17.65
CA PRO A 76 24.67 18.81 18.04
C PRO A 76 24.10 17.68 17.16
N PRO A 77 24.89 16.64 16.85
CA PRO A 77 24.40 15.43 16.18
C PRO A 77 23.32 14.73 17.04
N HIS A 78 22.58 13.78 16.46
CA HIS A 78 21.55 13.04 17.20
C HIS A 78 22.19 12.14 18.24
N ASP A 79 23.27 11.46 17.85
CA ASP A 79 24.15 10.70 18.73
C ASP A 79 25.61 10.88 18.29
N GLY A 80 26.58 10.61 19.16
CA GLY A 80 28.00 10.70 18.81
C GLY A 80 28.52 12.14 18.63
N LYS A 81 29.41 12.35 17.64
CA LYS A 81 30.16 13.62 17.46
C LYS A 81 30.09 14.18 16.04
N ASN A 82 29.69 13.40 15.05
CA ASN A 82 29.69 13.78 13.66
C ASN A 82 28.36 13.43 13.00
N MET A 83 28.04 14.10 11.90
CA MET A 83 26.84 13.84 11.10
C MET A 83 27.06 14.32 9.67
N VAL A 84 26.06 14.11 8.81
CA VAL A 84 26.10 14.58 7.43
C VAL A 84 25.12 15.73 7.22
N GLY A 85 25.59 16.76 6.54
CA GLY A 85 24.78 17.85 6.02
C GLY A 85 24.48 17.65 4.53
N ILE A 86 23.24 17.90 4.14
CA ILE A 86 22.82 17.90 2.73
C ILE A 86 22.05 19.18 2.40
N VAL A 87 22.40 19.79 1.27
CA VAL A 87 21.70 20.95 0.71
C VAL A 87 20.78 20.54 -0.42
N ILE A 88 19.58 21.12 -0.40
CA ILE A 88 18.64 21.05 -1.52
C ILE A 88 18.26 22.48 -1.91
N GLN A 89 18.53 22.82 -3.18
CA GLN A 89 18.19 24.11 -3.77
C GLN A 89 17.61 23.89 -5.16
N GLY A 90 16.27 23.89 -5.21
CA GLY A 90 15.51 23.55 -6.41
C GLY A 90 15.92 22.22 -7.05
N ALA A 91 15.62 22.09 -8.34
CA ALA A 91 15.89 20.85 -9.09
C ALA A 91 17.32 20.72 -9.62
N HIS A 92 18.14 21.77 -9.49
CA HIS A 92 19.46 21.86 -10.13
C HIS A 92 20.62 21.53 -9.18
N TRP A 93 20.40 21.63 -7.87
CA TRP A 93 21.38 21.27 -6.85
C TRP A 93 20.74 20.46 -5.72
N ALA A 94 21.13 19.20 -5.58
CA ALA A 94 20.70 18.36 -4.47
C ALA A 94 21.82 17.40 -4.05
N GLU A 95 22.14 17.43 -2.77
CA GLU A 95 23.12 16.56 -2.13
C GLU A 95 22.44 15.33 -1.53
N TYR A 96 23.23 14.26 -1.38
CA TYR A 96 22.76 12.99 -0.84
C TYR A 96 23.83 12.28 -0.03
N ALA A 97 23.44 11.79 1.14
CA ALA A 97 24.23 10.79 1.84
C ALA A 97 23.99 9.42 1.20
N SER A 98 25.02 8.79 0.61
CA SER A 98 24.92 7.45 0.03
C SER A 98 25.98 6.48 0.53
N VAL A 99 25.61 5.20 0.71
CA VAL A 99 26.53 4.15 1.17
C VAL A 99 26.15 2.79 0.59
N LYS A 100 27.15 1.90 0.45
CA LYS A 100 26.96 0.48 0.14
C LYS A 100 26.61 -0.30 1.42
N LEU A 101 25.54 -1.08 1.40
CA LEU A 101 25.15 -1.99 2.49
C LEU A 101 26.21 -3.08 2.71
N LYS A 102 26.33 -3.56 3.95
CA LYS A 102 27.27 -4.64 4.34
C LYS A 102 27.05 -5.92 3.53
N GLN A 103 25.79 -6.21 3.25
CA GLN A 103 25.36 -7.28 2.37
C GLN A 103 24.17 -6.81 1.53
N PRO A 104 23.96 -7.39 0.34
CA PRO A 104 22.76 -7.12 -0.44
C PRO A 104 21.52 -7.54 0.36
N LEU A 105 20.42 -6.82 0.18
CA LEU A 105 19.15 -7.24 0.76
C LEU A 105 18.69 -8.56 0.15
N GLU A 106 18.03 -9.40 0.95
CA GLU A 106 17.44 -10.65 0.47
C GLU A 106 16.11 -10.35 -0.20
N VAL A 107 16.03 -10.71 -1.47
CA VAL A 107 14.82 -10.51 -2.26
C VAL A 107 13.66 -11.27 -1.63
N GLY A 108 12.52 -10.59 -1.47
CA GLY A 108 11.30 -11.16 -0.90
C GLY A 108 11.27 -11.14 0.62
N LYS A 109 12.31 -10.65 1.30
CA LYS A 109 12.30 -10.49 2.75
C LYS A 109 11.86 -9.08 3.12
N LYS A 110 11.12 -8.96 4.22
CA LYS A 110 10.65 -7.69 4.74
C LYS A 110 11.75 -7.07 5.59
N TYR A 111 11.96 -5.78 5.43
CA TYR A 111 12.96 -5.00 6.15
C TYR A 111 12.31 -3.85 6.89
N TYR A 112 12.76 -3.58 8.11
CA TYR A 112 12.51 -2.34 8.86
C TYR A 112 13.66 -1.36 8.61
N VAL A 113 13.31 -0.09 8.46
CA VAL A 113 14.26 0.99 8.17
C VAL A 113 13.93 2.21 9.00
N GLU A 114 14.94 2.88 9.55
CA GLU A 114 14.81 4.19 10.15
C GLU A 114 16.05 5.07 9.96
N PHE A 115 15.87 6.39 9.99
CA PHE A 115 16.95 7.38 10.09
C PHE A 115 16.43 8.68 10.72
N TRP A 116 17.34 9.48 11.26
CA TRP A 116 17.02 10.75 11.90
C TRP A 116 17.40 11.93 11.03
N ILE A 117 16.56 12.96 11.05
CA ILE A 117 16.75 14.20 10.30
C ILE A 117 16.43 15.44 11.14
N SER A 118 17.19 16.51 10.94
CA SER A 118 16.90 17.84 11.50
C SER A 118 17.22 18.96 10.52
N ALA A 119 16.78 20.17 10.84
CA ALA A 119 17.11 21.41 10.11
C ALA A 119 17.87 22.37 11.05
N PRO A 120 18.88 23.11 10.55
CA PRO A 120 19.59 24.10 11.34
C PRO A 120 18.68 25.28 11.71
N PRO A 121 19.04 26.07 12.73
CA PRO A 121 18.36 27.35 12.99
C PRO A 121 18.47 28.34 11.82
N PHE A 122 19.65 28.43 11.19
CA PHE A 122 19.93 29.39 10.12
C PHE A 122 20.66 28.75 8.95
N TYR A 123 20.27 29.17 7.74
CA TYR A 123 20.96 28.88 6.48
C TYR A 123 21.01 30.11 5.58
N ASN A 124 22.19 30.44 5.04
CA ASN A 124 22.48 31.67 4.28
C ASN A 124 21.99 32.96 4.97
N LYS A 125 22.20 33.06 6.30
CA LYS A 125 21.80 34.18 7.17
C LYS A 125 20.29 34.39 7.33
N ASN A 126 19.46 33.53 6.76
CA ASN A 126 18.01 33.52 6.96
C ASN A 126 17.62 32.43 7.96
N ALA A 127 16.59 32.70 8.77
CA ALA A 127 16.01 31.68 9.64
C ALA A 127 15.49 30.55 8.76
N THR A 128 15.95 29.33 9.03
CA THR A 128 15.41 28.14 8.38
C THR A 128 14.01 27.98 8.95
N GLY A 129 12.98 28.13 8.12
CA GLY A 129 11.59 27.99 8.57
C GLY A 129 11.29 26.60 9.12
N THR A 130 10.01 26.26 9.29
CA THR A 130 9.57 24.91 9.67
C THR A 130 9.08 24.15 8.43
N PRO A 131 9.97 23.70 7.52
CA PRO A 131 9.54 23.17 6.25
C PRO A 131 8.66 21.93 6.47
N LEU A 132 7.60 21.85 5.68
CA LEU A 132 6.72 20.72 5.63
C LEU A 132 7.39 19.66 4.75
N PHE A 133 7.61 18.46 5.30
CA PHE A 133 8.07 17.35 4.47
C PHE A 133 7.07 17.09 3.35
N ASN A 134 7.60 16.79 2.17
CA ASN A 134 6.84 16.23 1.07
C ASN A 134 7.05 14.70 1.04
N ASP A 135 6.36 14.04 0.12
CA ASP A 135 6.41 12.60 -0.12
C ASP A 135 7.62 12.15 -0.96
N HIS A 136 8.57 13.05 -1.23
CA HIS A 136 9.75 12.82 -2.05
C HIS A 136 11.06 13.04 -1.29
N PHE A 137 10.99 13.41 -0.02
CA PHE A 137 12.12 13.35 0.89
C PHE A 137 12.16 11.98 1.56
N GLY A 138 13.30 11.27 1.55
CA GLY A 138 13.35 9.92 2.10
C GLY A 138 14.67 9.16 1.88
N MET A 139 14.60 7.82 1.93
CA MET A 139 15.70 6.91 1.66
C MET A 139 15.39 5.98 0.48
N LEU A 140 16.27 6.01 -0.51
CA LEU A 140 16.28 5.16 -1.69
C LEU A 140 17.25 4.00 -1.49
N PHE A 141 16.78 2.78 -1.76
CA PHE A 141 17.59 1.57 -1.91
C PHE A 141 17.75 1.27 -3.40
N ASP A 142 18.99 1.05 -3.84
CA ASP A 142 19.28 0.71 -5.23
C ASP A 142 20.59 -0.07 -5.37
N LYS A 143 20.94 -0.45 -6.60
CA LYS A 143 22.32 -0.75 -6.97
C LYS A 143 23.12 0.57 -7.01
N ARG A 144 24.44 0.48 -7.19
CA ARG A 144 25.29 1.68 -7.27
C ARG A 144 24.83 2.57 -8.44
N LEU A 145 24.55 3.83 -8.14
CA LEU A 145 24.20 4.86 -9.10
C LEU A 145 25.41 5.78 -9.28
N TYR A 146 25.58 6.28 -10.50
CA TYR A 146 26.66 7.21 -10.84
C TYR A 146 26.09 8.36 -11.65
N PHE A 147 26.29 9.59 -11.18
CA PHE A 147 25.82 10.80 -11.85
C PHE A 147 26.98 11.79 -12.03
N THR A 148 27.11 12.33 -13.23
CA THR A 148 28.15 13.31 -13.59
C THR A 148 27.70 14.76 -13.45
N ASN A 149 26.53 15.01 -12.85
CA ASN A 149 25.94 16.34 -12.65
C ASN A 149 25.56 16.52 -11.17
N THR A 150 25.08 17.70 -10.79
CA THR A 150 24.66 18.05 -9.41
C THR A 150 23.15 17.91 -9.20
N LYS A 151 22.43 17.39 -10.21
CA LYS A 151 20.98 17.42 -10.22
C LYS A 151 20.43 16.39 -9.27
N ILE A 152 19.27 16.73 -8.75
CA ILE A 152 18.38 15.85 -8.00
C ILE A 152 18.19 14.50 -8.71
N ILE A 153 18.30 13.43 -7.94
CA ILE A 153 18.10 12.06 -8.39
C ILE A 153 16.62 11.88 -8.72
N GLN A 154 16.36 11.49 -9.96
CA GLN A 154 15.01 11.34 -10.48
C GLN A 154 14.45 9.92 -10.26
N LYS A 155 14.53 9.45 -9.00
CA LYS A 155 14.02 8.15 -8.54
C LYS A 155 13.15 8.34 -7.31
N LYS A 156 12.23 7.42 -7.05
CA LYS A 156 11.37 7.47 -5.85
C LYS A 156 12.02 6.66 -4.72
N PRO A 157 12.17 7.22 -3.51
CA PRO A 157 12.69 6.46 -2.36
C PRO A 157 11.69 5.42 -1.85
N GLN A 158 12.18 4.32 -1.29
CA GLN A 158 11.35 3.24 -0.71
C GLN A 158 10.84 3.59 0.69
N ILE A 159 11.55 4.43 1.42
CA ILE A 159 11.12 4.97 2.72
C ILE A 159 10.97 6.48 2.56
N ILE A 160 9.79 7.01 2.86
CA ILE A 160 9.47 8.44 2.69
C ILE A 160 9.21 9.09 4.04
N ALA A 161 9.56 10.37 4.16
CA ALA A 161 9.11 11.21 5.25
C ALA A 161 7.58 11.38 5.16
N HIS A 162 6.89 11.38 6.30
CA HIS A 162 5.44 11.59 6.32
C HIS A 162 5.11 13.01 5.83
N SER A 163 4.54 13.09 4.62
CA SER A 163 4.16 14.33 3.97
C SER A 163 3.25 15.18 4.86
N GLY A 164 3.47 16.50 4.89
CA GLY A 164 2.71 17.44 5.71
C GLY A 164 3.15 17.51 7.18
N THR A 165 4.17 16.76 7.58
CA THR A 165 4.67 16.83 8.96
C THR A 165 5.78 17.87 9.06
N HIS A 166 5.61 18.88 9.92
CA HIS A 166 6.61 19.94 10.14
C HIS A 166 7.95 19.40 10.66
N LEU A 167 9.05 19.86 10.08
CA LEU A 167 10.39 19.70 10.65
C LEU A 167 10.77 21.00 11.37
N ALA A 168 10.70 21.00 12.69
CA ALA A 168 11.09 22.17 13.47
C ALA A 168 12.63 22.31 13.49
N PRO A 169 13.19 23.52 13.33
CA PRO A 169 14.62 23.75 13.49
C PRO A 169 15.12 23.20 14.82
N THR A 170 16.33 22.65 14.85
CA THR A 170 17.00 22.06 16.02
C THR A 170 16.34 20.83 16.64
N GLN A 171 15.24 20.33 16.07
CA GLN A 171 14.58 19.12 16.55
C GLN A 171 14.89 17.95 15.64
N TRP A 172 15.42 16.88 16.21
CA TRP A 172 15.60 15.62 15.51
C TRP A 172 14.26 14.91 15.35
N LYS A 173 14.01 14.41 14.14
CA LYS A 173 12.79 13.70 13.79
C LYS A 173 13.12 12.41 13.07
N LYS A 174 12.48 11.34 13.52
CA LYS A 174 12.67 10.01 12.95
C LYS A 174 11.77 9.81 11.74
N ILE A 175 12.36 9.35 10.65
CA ILE A 175 11.66 8.79 9.49
C ILE A 175 11.85 7.29 9.55
N ASN A 176 10.77 6.52 9.53
CA ASN A 176 10.85 5.07 9.54
C ASN A 176 9.78 4.41 8.66
N GLY A 177 9.95 3.12 8.42
CA GLY A 177 9.01 2.34 7.67
C GLY A 177 9.46 0.90 7.51
N THR A 178 8.64 0.11 6.84
CA THR A 178 9.03 -1.23 6.41
C THR A 178 8.83 -1.36 4.92
N PHE A 179 9.69 -2.13 4.26
CA PHE A 179 9.52 -2.47 2.86
C PHE A 179 9.99 -3.89 2.60
N ILE A 180 9.41 -4.54 1.59
CA ILE A 180 9.88 -5.84 1.13
C ILE A 180 10.93 -5.60 0.05
N ALA A 181 12.13 -6.15 0.23
CA ALA A 181 13.21 -5.96 -0.72
C ALA A 181 12.86 -6.67 -2.03
N ASN A 182 12.58 -5.89 -3.07
CA ASN A 182 12.23 -6.43 -4.39
C ASN A 182 13.45 -6.61 -5.31
N ASN A 183 14.63 -6.24 -4.83
CA ASN A 183 15.90 -6.50 -5.49
C ASN A 183 16.96 -6.73 -4.41
N ALA A 184 18.06 -7.36 -4.81
CA ALA A 184 19.26 -7.44 -3.99
C ALA A 184 19.95 -6.07 -3.99
N PHE A 185 19.28 -5.08 -3.39
CA PHE A 185 19.78 -3.72 -3.29
C PHE A 185 21.06 -3.73 -2.50
N THR A 186 22.01 -2.93 -2.97
CA THR A 186 23.36 -2.92 -2.40
C THR A 186 23.72 -1.57 -1.84
N HIS A 187 22.95 -0.51 -2.11
CA HIS A 187 23.27 0.86 -1.70
C HIS A 187 22.01 1.59 -1.23
N ILE A 188 22.22 2.57 -0.36
CA ILE A 188 21.21 3.55 0.06
C ILE A 188 21.59 4.96 -0.37
N TYR A 189 20.60 5.84 -0.51
CA TYR A 189 20.74 7.27 -0.80
C TYR A 189 19.66 8.02 0.01
N ILE A 190 20.04 9.03 0.79
CA ILE A 190 19.12 9.80 1.64
C ILE A 190 19.09 11.25 1.17
N GLY A 191 17.89 11.80 0.95
CA GLY A 191 17.71 13.19 0.54
C GLY A 191 16.36 13.45 -0.12
N GLN A 192 16.26 14.57 -0.83
CA GLN A 192 15.10 14.94 -1.63
C GLN A 192 15.22 14.35 -3.02
N PHE A 193 14.17 13.74 -3.53
CA PHE A 193 14.14 13.19 -4.86
C PHE A 193 13.16 13.95 -5.75
N LEU A 194 13.36 13.91 -7.07
CA LEU A 194 12.52 14.72 -7.96
C LEU A 194 11.17 14.05 -8.16
N ASP A 195 10.12 14.74 -7.74
CA ASP A 195 8.78 14.47 -8.24
C ASP A 195 8.71 14.90 -9.71
N LYS A 196 8.73 13.93 -10.62
CA LYS A 196 8.64 14.21 -12.06
C LYS A 196 7.32 14.87 -12.44
N ASN A 197 6.29 14.68 -11.63
CA ASN A 197 4.93 15.16 -11.89
C ASN A 197 4.69 16.53 -11.26
N ASN A 198 5.40 16.84 -10.18
CA ASN A 198 5.46 18.18 -9.62
C ASN A 198 6.91 18.59 -9.36
N PRO A 199 7.67 19.01 -10.39
CA PRO A 199 9.09 19.36 -10.25
C PRO A 199 9.35 20.53 -9.29
N GLU A 200 8.31 21.29 -8.94
CA GLU A 200 8.34 22.39 -7.98
C GLU A 200 8.09 21.92 -6.54
N ASN A 201 7.67 20.65 -6.33
CA ASN A 201 7.52 20.01 -5.03
C ASN A 201 8.88 19.59 -4.46
N ILE A 202 9.72 20.57 -4.22
CA ILE A 202 11.07 20.41 -3.69
C ILE A 202 11.10 21.10 -2.34
N ILE A 203 11.48 20.35 -1.32
CA ILE A 203 11.79 20.93 -0.03
C ILE A 203 13.18 21.56 -0.14
N GLU A 204 13.23 22.88 -0.09
CA GLU A 204 14.49 23.61 -0.12
C GLU A 204 14.99 23.84 1.30
N GLY A 205 16.30 23.73 1.47
CA GLY A 205 16.92 23.94 2.77
C GLY A 205 18.18 23.12 2.97
N TYR A 206 18.73 23.31 4.15
CA TYR A 206 19.85 22.53 4.66
C TYR A 206 19.32 21.52 5.67
N PHE A 207 19.75 20.27 5.57
CA PHE A 207 19.29 19.20 6.45
C PHE A 207 20.46 18.43 7.04
N PHE A 208 20.36 18.08 8.31
CA PHE A 208 21.26 17.16 8.98
C PHE A 208 20.66 15.76 8.98
N VAL A 209 21.48 14.74 8.71
CA VAL A 209 21.10 13.32 8.71
C VAL A 209 22.00 12.54 9.65
N ASP A 210 21.40 11.68 10.47
CA ASP A 210 22.10 10.88 11.46
C ASP A 210 21.40 9.54 11.76
N ASP A 211 22.11 8.62 12.40
CA ASP A 211 21.64 7.33 12.92
C ASP A 211 20.74 6.51 11.99
N ILE A 212 21.37 5.86 11.02
CA ILE A 212 20.67 5.05 10.00
C ILE A 212 20.59 3.57 10.39
N PHE A 213 19.39 2.99 10.33
CA PHE A 213 19.16 1.58 10.64
C PHE A 213 18.37 0.85 9.55
N VAL A 214 18.83 -0.37 9.20
CA VAL A 214 18.16 -1.28 8.26
C VAL A 214 18.30 -2.72 8.75
N GLU A 215 17.19 -3.43 8.92
CA GLU A 215 17.18 -4.81 9.42
C GLU A 215 16.10 -5.68 8.76
N LYS A 216 16.39 -6.97 8.59
CA LYS A 216 15.47 -8.01 8.08
C LYS A 216 14.49 -8.48 9.17
N ILE A 217 13.23 -8.69 8.82
CA ILE A 217 12.19 -9.24 9.71
C ILE A 217 12.05 -10.74 9.42
N GLU A 218 12.47 -11.61 10.35
CA GLU A 218 12.62 -13.06 10.10
C GLU A 218 11.41 -13.95 10.42
N LYS A 219 10.45 -13.50 11.25
CA LYS A 219 9.20 -14.23 11.53
C LYS A 219 8.00 -13.29 11.39
N GLU A 220 6.99 -13.70 10.62
CA GLU A 220 5.66 -13.10 10.69
C GLU A 220 5.07 -13.42 12.07
N ALA A 221 4.52 -12.42 12.76
CA ALA A 221 3.91 -12.63 14.07
C ALA A 221 2.79 -13.66 13.95
N GLU A 222 2.86 -14.74 14.74
CA GLU A 222 1.76 -15.68 14.94
C GLU A 222 0.47 -14.93 15.31
N GLN A 223 -0.66 -15.44 14.83
CA GLN A 223 -1.99 -15.01 15.23
C GLN A 223 -2.11 -15.06 16.76
N PHE A 224 -2.24 -13.90 17.40
CA PHE A 224 -2.38 -13.77 18.84
C PHE A 224 -3.85 -13.47 19.17
N GLU A 225 -4.48 -14.33 19.96
CA GLU A 225 -5.68 -13.99 20.74
C GLU A 225 -5.21 -13.52 22.13
N PRO A 226 -5.37 -12.24 22.50
CA PRO A 226 -5.13 -11.81 23.87
C PRO A 226 -6.24 -12.34 24.77
N SER A 227 -5.89 -13.09 25.81
CA SER A 227 -6.73 -13.17 27.00
C SER A 227 -6.61 -11.85 27.76
N LYS A 228 -7.53 -10.89 27.53
CA LYS A 228 -7.61 -9.65 28.33
C LYS A 228 -9.05 -9.33 28.71
N THR A 229 -9.30 -9.29 30.02
CA THR A 229 -10.52 -8.73 30.59
C THR A 229 -10.33 -7.22 30.72
N TYR A 230 -11.11 -6.43 30.00
CA TYR A 230 -11.10 -4.97 30.12
C TYR A 230 -12.13 -4.54 31.16
N GLN A 231 -11.73 -3.69 32.10
CA GLN A 231 -12.68 -3.01 32.98
C GLN A 231 -12.60 -1.50 32.77
N ILE A 232 -13.69 -0.92 32.30
CA ILE A 232 -13.82 0.53 32.11
C ILE A 232 -14.65 1.08 33.27
N LYS A 233 -14.06 1.96 34.09
CA LYS A 233 -14.76 2.70 35.15
C LYS A 233 -14.58 4.19 34.91
N GLY A 234 -15.60 4.83 34.31
CA GLY A 234 -15.59 6.27 34.04
C GLY A 234 -14.55 6.68 32.99
N LYS A 235 -13.66 7.62 33.34
CA LYS A 235 -12.58 8.13 32.46
C LYS A 235 -11.33 7.26 32.46
N VAL A 236 -11.30 6.16 33.21
CA VAL A 236 -10.14 5.27 33.36
C VAL A 236 -10.47 3.89 32.81
N ALA A 237 -9.61 3.40 31.92
CA ALA A 237 -9.59 2.03 31.43
C ALA A 237 -8.51 1.25 32.21
N SER A 238 -8.91 0.13 32.83
CA SER A 238 -7.97 -0.85 33.37
C SER A 238 -7.72 -1.95 32.34
N ILE A 239 -6.43 -2.19 32.08
CA ILE A 239 -5.94 -3.27 31.26
C ILE A 239 -5.18 -4.22 32.18
N VAL A 240 -5.77 -5.39 32.43
CA VAL A 240 -5.06 -6.49 33.09
C VAL A 240 -4.28 -7.22 32.02
N MET A 241 -2.95 -7.25 32.14
CA MET A 241 -2.13 -8.10 31.28
C MET A 241 -1.85 -9.40 32.01
N GLU A 242 -2.44 -10.47 31.50
CA GLU A 242 -2.03 -11.82 31.86
C GLU A 242 -0.61 -12.06 31.33
N ASN A 243 0.19 -12.86 32.03
CA ASN A 243 1.56 -13.26 31.65
C ASN A 243 2.72 -12.30 32.01
N ILE A 244 2.54 -11.38 32.97
CA ILE A 244 3.69 -10.81 33.70
C ILE A 244 3.92 -11.68 34.94
N TYR A 245 5.01 -12.44 34.93
CA TYR A 245 5.30 -13.46 35.91
C TYR A 245 6.42 -13.04 36.88
N PHE A 246 6.20 -13.39 38.14
CA PHE A 246 7.16 -13.28 39.22
C PHE A 246 7.17 -14.62 39.97
N GLU A 247 8.35 -15.04 40.41
CA GLU A 247 8.47 -16.13 41.38
C GLU A 247 7.82 -15.75 42.72
N THR A 248 7.47 -16.76 43.51
CA THR A 248 6.96 -16.57 44.86
C THR A 248 7.97 -15.76 45.67
N ASP A 249 7.48 -14.74 46.38
CA ASP A 249 8.29 -13.84 47.19
C ASP A 249 9.40 -13.06 46.45
N LYS A 250 9.34 -13.00 45.12
CA LYS A 250 10.28 -12.23 44.28
C LYS A 250 9.59 -11.16 43.46
N TYR A 251 10.39 -10.17 43.04
CA TYR A 251 9.98 -9.08 42.16
C TYR A 251 10.81 -9.00 40.87
N ASP A 252 11.72 -9.94 40.62
CA ASP A 252 12.41 -10.05 39.34
C ASP A 252 11.44 -10.52 38.25
N LEU A 253 11.46 -9.84 37.10
CA LEU A 253 10.66 -10.22 35.93
C LEU A 253 11.20 -11.51 35.32
N LEU A 254 10.34 -12.52 35.19
CA LEU A 254 10.72 -13.75 34.50
C LEU A 254 10.83 -13.52 32.98
N PRO A 255 11.71 -14.25 32.26
CA PRO A 255 11.94 -14.09 30.82
C PRO A 255 10.66 -14.06 29.96
N GLU A 256 9.67 -14.86 30.33
CA GLU A 256 8.38 -14.99 29.67
C GLU A 256 7.57 -13.67 29.71
N SER A 257 7.84 -12.80 30.69
CA SER A 257 7.16 -11.51 30.87
C SER A 257 7.60 -10.46 29.84
N PHE A 258 8.83 -10.55 29.34
CA PHE A 258 9.40 -9.52 28.46
C PHE A 258 8.67 -9.44 27.11
N GLN A 259 8.15 -10.57 26.61
CA GLN A 259 7.39 -10.58 25.36
C GLN A 259 6.12 -9.71 25.45
N GLU A 260 5.42 -9.72 26.60
CA GLU A 260 4.24 -8.89 26.80
C GLU A 260 4.60 -7.43 27.11
N LEU A 261 5.68 -7.21 27.85
CA LEU A 261 6.16 -5.85 28.15
C LEU A 261 6.67 -5.13 26.88
N ASP A 262 7.38 -5.81 25.98
CA ASP A 262 7.81 -5.26 24.69
C ASP A 262 6.63 -4.83 23.80
N LYS A 263 5.50 -5.54 23.88
CA LYS A 263 4.27 -5.15 23.18
C LYS A 263 3.72 -3.84 23.76
N LEU A 264 3.68 -3.70 25.09
CA LEU A 264 3.26 -2.45 25.74
C LEU A 264 4.17 -1.28 25.36
N VAL A 265 5.49 -1.49 25.30
CA VAL A 265 6.47 -0.49 24.84
C VAL A 265 6.14 0.01 23.43
N LYS A 266 5.85 -0.90 22.48
CA LYS A 266 5.49 -0.53 21.09
C LYS A 266 4.22 0.31 21.02
N ILE A 267 3.23 -0.01 21.86
CA ILE A 267 1.98 0.74 21.95
C ILE A 267 2.26 2.14 22.50
N MET A 268 2.97 2.25 23.63
CA MET A 268 3.27 3.54 24.26
C MET A 268 4.20 4.42 23.40
N LYS A 269 5.07 3.84 22.57
CA LYS A 269 5.91 4.57 21.60
C LYS A 269 5.10 5.13 20.42
N SER A 270 4.10 4.39 19.94
CA SER A 270 3.20 4.84 18.88
C SER A 270 2.15 5.85 19.38
N HIS A 271 1.80 5.80 20.67
CA HIS A 271 0.78 6.64 21.30
C HIS A 271 1.41 7.57 22.33
N ARG A 272 2.01 8.68 21.89
CA ARG A 272 2.86 9.53 22.76
C ARG A 272 2.13 10.27 23.89
N SER A 273 0.80 10.43 23.81
CA SER A 273 -0.03 11.00 24.89
C SER A 273 -0.40 10.01 25.97
N MET A 274 -0.30 8.70 25.69
CA MET A 274 -0.73 7.66 26.60
C MET A 274 0.08 7.71 27.90
N THR A 275 -0.64 7.84 29.01
CA THR A 275 -0.10 7.71 30.37
C THR A 275 -0.59 6.41 30.99
N ILE A 276 0.25 5.73 31.75
CA ILE A 276 -0.12 4.49 32.44
C ILE A 276 0.27 4.54 33.92
N ASN A 277 -0.61 4.04 34.77
CA ASN A 277 -0.34 3.75 36.18
C ASN A 277 -0.27 2.23 36.37
N ILE A 278 0.86 1.76 36.90
CA ILE A 278 1.22 0.34 37.02
C ILE A 278 0.90 -0.11 38.45
N GLN A 279 -0.02 -1.07 38.61
CA GLN A 279 -0.44 -1.54 39.92
C GLN A 279 0.01 -2.97 40.16
N GLY A 280 0.82 -3.20 41.20
CA GLY A 280 1.26 -4.53 41.59
C GLY A 280 0.32 -5.17 42.60
N HIS A 281 0.08 -6.48 42.49
CA HIS A 281 -0.75 -7.25 43.40
C HIS A 281 -0.04 -8.53 43.87
N THR A 282 -0.38 -8.97 45.07
CA THR A 282 0.11 -10.24 45.66
C THR A 282 -1.06 -11.18 45.95
N ASP A 283 -0.74 -12.45 46.20
CA ASP A 283 -1.70 -13.38 46.79
C ASP A 283 -1.79 -13.17 48.32
N SER A 284 -2.56 -14.00 49.02
CA SER A 284 -2.75 -13.84 50.46
C SER A 284 -1.66 -14.50 51.32
N GLN A 285 -0.58 -15.03 50.75
CA GLN A 285 0.49 -15.68 51.52
C GLN A 285 1.48 -14.64 52.04
N GLY A 286 1.81 -14.67 53.33
CA GLY A 286 2.71 -13.71 53.98
C GLY A 286 1.99 -12.55 54.69
N GLY A 287 2.76 -11.77 55.44
CA GLY A 287 2.24 -10.63 56.21
C GLY A 287 1.72 -9.50 55.33
N LYS A 288 0.73 -8.74 55.81
CA LYS A 288 0.13 -7.62 55.06
C LYS A 288 1.17 -6.58 54.64
N ASP A 289 2.04 -6.17 55.57
CA ASP A 289 3.08 -5.16 55.31
C ASP A 289 4.13 -5.67 54.32
N HIS A 290 4.50 -6.96 54.45
CA HIS A 290 5.39 -7.64 53.53
C HIS A 290 4.82 -7.69 52.11
N ASN A 291 3.55 -8.09 51.97
CA ASN A 291 2.86 -8.15 50.68
C ASN A 291 2.66 -6.78 50.03
N GLN A 292 2.48 -5.74 50.84
CA GLN A 292 2.44 -4.37 50.35
C GLN A 292 3.77 -3.99 49.70
N ILE A 293 4.89 -4.19 50.40
CA ILE A 293 6.24 -3.91 49.89
C ILE A 293 6.53 -4.75 48.65
N LEU A 294 6.23 -6.05 48.67
CA LEU A 294 6.45 -6.95 47.54
C LEU A 294 5.67 -6.52 46.30
N SER A 295 4.43 -6.08 46.47
CA SER A 295 3.60 -5.59 45.36
C SER A 295 4.11 -4.27 44.76
N GLU A 296 4.62 -3.36 45.57
CA GLU A 296 5.24 -2.09 45.12
C GLU A 296 6.50 -2.38 44.31
N ASN A 297 7.37 -3.26 44.82
CA ASN A 297 8.60 -3.64 44.13
C ASN A 297 8.33 -4.28 42.77
N ARG A 298 7.29 -5.12 42.65
CA ARG A 298 6.87 -5.70 41.35
C ARG A 298 6.40 -4.66 40.35
N ALA A 299 5.62 -3.68 40.80
CA ALA A 299 5.18 -2.57 39.96
C ALA A 299 6.38 -1.72 39.53
N ASN A 300 7.34 -1.50 40.44
CA ASN A 300 8.59 -0.80 40.15
C ASN A 300 9.46 -1.56 39.13
N SER A 301 9.59 -2.88 39.21
CA SER A 301 10.37 -3.66 38.23
C SER A 301 9.81 -3.55 36.81
N VAL A 302 8.48 -3.48 36.66
CA VAL A 302 7.83 -3.22 35.37
C VAL A 302 8.06 -1.78 34.92
N TYR A 303 7.95 -0.81 35.83
CA TYR A 303 8.23 0.60 35.56
C TYR A 303 9.65 0.80 35.04
N ASP A 304 10.64 0.25 35.74
CA ASP A 304 12.06 0.37 35.39
C ASP A 304 12.35 -0.24 34.01
N TYR A 305 11.75 -1.39 33.72
CA TYR A 305 11.84 -1.99 32.38
C TYR A 305 11.28 -1.06 31.30
N LEU A 306 10.09 -0.47 31.48
CA LEU A 306 9.49 0.43 30.49
C LEU A 306 10.32 1.72 30.30
N VAL A 307 10.91 2.24 31.38
CA VAL A 307 11.84 3.38 31.32
C VAL A 307 13.10 3.01 30.55
N GLN A 308 13.69 1.84 30.82
CA GLN A 308 14.86 1.33 30.11
C GLN A 308 14.59 1.15 28.61
N GLN A 309 13.37 0.77 28.25
CA GLN A 309 12.93 0.66 26.86
C GLN A 309 12.60 2.01 26.21
N GLY A 310 12.82 3.14 26.90
CA GLY A 310 12.72 4.49 26.36
C GLY A 310 11.34 5.13 26.49
N ILE A 311 10.49 4.67 27.40
CA ILE A 311 9.26 5.37 27.78
C ILE A 311 9.59 6.42 28.84
N SER A 312 9.15 7.65 28.61
CA SER A 312 9.46 8.76 29.51
C SER A 312 8.83 8.58 30.89
N LYS A 313 9.62 8.83 31.95
CA LYS A 313 9.20 8.68 33.36
C LYS A 313 7.93 9.45 33.71
N ASN A 314 7.72 10.62 33.12
CA ASN A 314 6.51 11.44 33.34
C ASN A 314 5.21 10.84 32.78
N ARG A 315 5.29 9.76 31.98
CA ARG A 315 4.14 9.04 31.42
C ARG A 315 3.79 7.78 32.21
N LEU A 316 4.57 7.50 33.25
CA LEU A 316 4.51 6.29 34.04
C LEU A 316 4.35 6.67 35.51
N SER A 317 3.47 5.97 36.21
CA SER A 317 3.47 5.89 37.67
C SER A 317 3.36 4.43 38.08
N HIS A 318 3.77 4.10 39.31
CA HIS A 318 3.58 2.78 39.87
C HIS A 318 3.03 2.86 41.30
N GLU A 319 2.33 1.82 41.74
CA GLU A 319 1.93 1.64 43.14
C GLU A 319 1.68 0.15 43.45
N GLY A 320 1.92 -0.25 44.69
CA GLY A 320 1.57 -1.55 45.23
C GLY A 320 0.16 -1.56 45.82
N ARG A 321 -0.61 -2.63 45.58
CA ARG A 321 -1.95 -2.85 46.16
C ARG A 321 -1.99 -3.98 47.18
N GLY A 322 -0.85 -4.60 47.47
CA GLY A 322 -0.74 -5.73 48.38
C GLY A 322 -1.72 -6.85 48.02
N LEU A 323 -2.28 -7.49 49.05
CA LEU A 323 -3.29 -8.55 48.92
C LEU A 323 -4.74 -8.00 48.93
N SER A 324 -4.91 -6.68 48.94
CA SER A 324 -6.19 -6.02 49.23
C SER A 324 -7.25 -6.15 48.12
N GLN A 325 -6.84 -6.55 46.91
CA GLN A 325 -7.70 -6.63 45.71
C GLN A 325 -7.49 -7.95 44.95
N PRO A 326 -7.93 -9.09 45.51
CA PRO A 326 -7.85 -10.39 44.84
C PRO A 326 -8.87 -10.49 43.69
N ILE A 327 -8.47 -11.13 42.59
CA ILE A 327 -9.32 -11.40 41.41
C ILE A 327 -9.70 -12.88 41.28
N ALA A 328 -9.10 -13.73 42.12
CA ALA A 328 -9.39 -15.15 42.22
C ALA A 328 -9.27 -15.61 43.69
N GLU A 329 -9.80 -16.80 44.00
CA GLU A 329 -9.70 -17.36 45.34
C GLU A 329 -8.25 -17.68 45.71
N ASN A 330 -7.82 -17.28 46.91
CA ASN A 330 -6.47 -17.57 47.40
C ASN A 330 -6.31 -18.99 47.98
N THR A 331 -7.38 -19.79 47.99
CA THR A 331 -7.41 -21.16 48.52
C THR A 331 -6.67 -22.15 47.60
N THR A 332 -6.55 -21.86 46.30
CA THR A 332 -5.90 -22.72 45.31
C THR A 332 -4.61 -22.11 44.74
N ASP A 333 -3.62 -22.93 44.37
CA ASP A 333 -2.38 -22.44 43.73
C ASP A 333 -2.65 -21.66 42.45
N LYS A 334 -3.60 -22.14 41.65
CA LYS A 334 -4.02 -21.48 40.41
C LYS A 334 -4.64 -20.11 40.68
N GLY A 335 -5.46 -19.98 41.72
CA GLY A 335 -6.03 -18.70 42.12
C GLY A 335 -5.00 -17.74 42.72
N ARG A 336 -4.06 -18.23 43.53
CA ARG A 336 -2.92 -17.46 44.01
C ARG A 336 -2.04 -16.93 42.88
N GLN A 337 -1.72 -17.77 41.88
CA GLN A 337 -0.97 -17.33 40.70
C GLN A 337 -1.68 -16.22 39.92
N LYS A 338 -3.02 -16.26 39.84
CA LYS A 338 -3.80 -15.17 39.22
C LYS A 338 -3.77 -13.87 40.03
N ASN A 339 -3.66 -13.96 41.35
CA ASN A 339 -3.57 -12.79 42.22
C ASN A 339 -2.18 -12.13 42.20
N ARG A 340 -1.11 -12.90 41.92
CA ARG A 340 0.24 -12.40 41.63
C ARG A 340 0.31 -11.79 40.23
N ARG A 341 -0.11 -10.53 40.09
CA ARG A 341 -0.26 -9.86 38.78
C ARG A 341 0.14 -8.39 38.83
N VAL A 342 0.23 -7.79 37.64
CA VAL A 342 0.37 -6.34 37.46
C VAL A 342 -0.76 -5.85 36.56
N GLU A 343 -1.44 -4.78 36.98
CA GLU A 343 -2.47 -4.09 36.20
C GLU A 343 -1.97 -2.75 35.68
N PHE A 344 -2.53 -2.31 34.56
CA PHE A 344 -2.20 -1.02 33.96
C PHE A 344 -3.47 -0.20 33.83
N LEU A 345 -3.48 0.97 34.47
CA LEU A 345 -4.57 1.93 34.36
C LEU A 345 -4.18 3.03 33.39
N THR A 346 -5.05 3.36 32.46
CA THR A 346 -4.85 4.46 31.50
C THR A 346 -6.15 5.23 31.30
N ASN A 347 -6.09 6.43 30.74
CA ASN A 347 -7.30 7.21 30.46
C ASN A 347 -8.04 6.64 29.24
N THR A 348 -9.39 6.64 29.28
CA THR A 348 -10.23 6.07 28.21
C THR A 348 -10.05 6.76 26.86
N GLN A 349 -9.62 8.02 26.83
CA GLN A 349 -9.31 8.74 25.59
C GLN A 349 -8.05 8.21 24.88
N ASP A 350 -7.08 7.65 25.63
CA ASP A 350 -5.86 7.06 25.07
C ASP A 350 -6.09 5.64 24.52
N THR A 351 -7.18 4.97 24.91
CA THR A 351 -7.55 3.60 24.47
C THR A 351 -8.63 3.57 23.39
N VAL A 352 -9.54 4.56 23.36
CA VAL A 352 -10.64 4.62 22.37
C VAL A 352 -10.28 5.45 21.12
N GLY A 353 -9.24 6.27 21.17
CA GLY A 353 -8.87 7.19 20.09
C GLY A 353 -8.01 6.62 18.94
N GLN A 354 -7.40 5.43 19.05
CA GLN A 354 -6.42 4.95 18.06
C GLN A 354 -6.49 3.43 17.78
N GLY A 355 -7.60 2.99 17.17
CA GLY A 355 -7.56 1.86 16.23
C GLY A 355 -7.64 0.43 16.78
N VAL A 356 -7.79 0.20 18.09
CA VAL A 356 -7.91 -1.18 18.61
C VAL A 356 -9.32 -1.77 18.42
N ILE A 357 -10.37 -0.95 18.35
CA ILE A 357 -11.77 -1.44 18.35
C ILE A 357 -12.34 -1.66 16.92
N LEU A 358 -11.80 -1.00 15.88
CA LEU A 358 -12.41 -1.02 14.54
C LEU A 358 -12.11 -2.28 13.72
N ALA A 359 -11.01 -2.99 13.99
CA ALA A 359 -10.68 -4.25 13.31
C ALA A 359 -11.62 -5.39 13.71
N ASP A 360 -12.06 -5.41 14.98
CA ASP A 360 -12.93 -6.44 15.54
C ASP A 360 -14.41 -6.28 15.18
N LEU A 361 -14.82 -5.17 14.54
CA LEU A 361 -16.17 -5.00 13.98
C LEU A 361 -16.23 -5.34 12.47
N ALA A 362 -15.11 -5.24 11.76
CA ALA A 362 -15.00 -5.64 10.35
C ALA A 362 -14.94 -7.17 10.18
N TYR A 363 -14.40 -7.89 11.17
CA TYR A 363 -14.27 -9.35 11.13
C TYR A 363 -15.61 -10.11 11.37
N PRO A 364 -16.53 -9.69 12.26
CA PRO A 364 -17.88 -10.23 12.37
C PRO A 364 -18.71 -10.03 11.09
N PHE A 365 -18.49 -8.92 10.37
CA PHE A 365 -19.17 -8.63 9.12
C PHE A 365 -18.78 -9.63 8.01
N SER A 366 -17.48 -9.94 7.87
CA SER A 366 -17.02 -10.94 6.89
C SER A 366 -17.37 -12.38 7.29
N LYS A 367 -17.34 -12.70 8.59
CA LYS A 367 -17.70 -14.03 9.12
C LYS A 367 -19.20 -14.34 9.00
N ASN A 368 -20.06 -13.31 9.00
CA ASN A 368 -21.50 -13.46 8.74
C ASN A 368 -21.83 -13.63 7.24
N ILE A 369 -21.04 -13.05 6.32
CA ILE A 369 -21.16 -13.29 4.86
C ILE A 369 -20.80 -14.73 4.51
N ALA A 370 -19.81 -15.31 5.19
CA ALA A 370 -19.42 -16.71 4.99
C ALA A 370 -20.44 -17.72 5.56
N ARG A 371 -21.24 -17.33 6.57
CA ARG A 371 -22.13 -18.25 7.31
C ARG A 371 -23.61 -18.21 6.91
N GLN A 372 -24.06 -17.25 6.10
CA GLN A 372 -25.43 -17.22 5.57
C GLN A 372 -25.51 -16.83 4.09
N PRO A 373 -25.16 -17.74 3.14
CA PRO A 373 -25.33 -17.52 1.71
C PRO A 373 -26.81 -17.32 1.30
N SER A 374 -27.73 -17.81 2.14
CA SER A 374 -29.18 -17.81 1.91
C SER A 374 -29.87 -16.46 2.16
N LYS A 375 -29.14 -15.38 2.48
CA LYS A 375 -29.71 -14.01 2.43
C LYS A 375 -29.34 -13.24 1.16
N LEU A 376 -28.60 -13.86 0.23
CA LEU A 376 -28.37 -13.38 -1.15
C LEU A 376 -29.38 -14.00 -2.15
N ILE A 377 -30.61 -14.31 -1.70
CA ILE A 377 -31.67 -14.89 -2.54
C ILE A 377 -32.03 -13.88 -3.64
N ASN A 378 -31.32 -14.00 -4.76
CA ASN A 378 -31.72 -13.77 -6.15
C ASN A 378 -30.51 -13.67 -7.11
N ILE A 379 -29.32 -14.14 -6.72
CA ILE A 379 -28.24 -14.42 -7.67
C ILE A 379 -28.55 -15.76 -8.39
N GLY A 380 -28.78 -15.73 -9.71
CA GLY A 380 -28.81 -16.94 -10.55
C GLY A 380 -30.18 -17.54 -10.95
N LYS A 381 -31.31 -16.83 -10.78
CA LYS A 381 -32.64 -17.29 -11.22
C LYS A 381 -33.07 -16.79 -12.62
N ASP A 382 -32.24 -16.04 -13.33
CA ASP A 382 -32.67 -15.30 -14.52
C ASP A 382 -32.07 -15.90 -15.82
N GLU A 383 -32.93 -16.22 -16.79
CA GLU A 383 -32.58 -16.80 -18.10
C GLU A 383 -32.79 -15.75 -19.20
N ARG A 384 -31.75 -15.36 -19.96
CA ARG A 384 -31.91 -14.27 -20.95
C ARG A 384 -31.24 -14.50 -22.30
N HIS A 385 -31.77 -13.75 -23.26
CA HIS A 385 -31.45 -13.77 -24.68
C HIS A 385 -30.21 -12.91 -24.98
N MET A 386 -29.45 -13.29 -26.01
CA MET A 386 -28.28 -12.54 -26.47
C MET A 386 -28.57 -11.88 -27.83
N ASP A 387 -28.25 -10.59 -27.92
CA ASP A 387 -28.36 -9.69 -29.08
C ASP A 387 -29.75 -9.52 -29.70
N CYS A 388 -30.17 -8.25 -29.79
CA CYS A 388 -31.45 -7.84 -30.39
C CYS A 388 -31.18 -7.17 -31.73
N ALA A 389 -31.70 -7.73 -32.82
CA ALA A 389 -31.68 -7.09 -34.12
C ALA A 389 -33.02 -6.40 -34.39
N PRO A 390 -33.05 -5.28 -35.13
CA PRO A 390 -34.29 -4.74 -35.67
C PRO A 390 -35.01 -5.81 -36.48
N ILE A 391 -36.35 -5.84 -36.44
CA ILE A 391 -37.14 -6.76 -37.28
C ILE A 391 -36.86 -6.51 -38.78
N ASN A 392 -36.54 -5.27 -39.15
CA ASN A 392 -36.07 -4.85 -40.47
C ASN A 392 -34.74 -4.10 -40.32
N PRO A 393 -33.57 -4.77 -40.35
CA PRO A 393 -32.30 -4.09 -40.22
C PRO A 393 -32.01 -3.24 -41.47
N PRO A 394 -31.43 -2.03 -41.34
CA PRO A 394 -30.84 -1.34 -42.48
C PRO A 394 -29.80 -2.28 -43.14
N THR A 395 -29.60 -2.13 -44.45
CA THR A 395 -28.65 -2.91 -45.27
C THR A 395 -27.20 -2.60 -44.91
N VAL A 396 -26.82 -2.86 -43.66
CA VAL A 396 -25.43 -2.93 -43.24
C VAL A 396 -25.01 -4.37 -43.52
N GLU A 397 -24.01 -4.57 -44.38
CA GLU A 397 -23.47 -5.90 -44.67
C GLU A 397 -22.90 -6.51 -43.38
N ILE A 398 -23.73 -7.32 -42.70
CA ILE A 398 -23.28 -8.15 -41.60
C ILE A 398 -22.29 -9.17 -42.17
N THR A 399 -21.07 -9.22 -41.63
CA THR A 399 -20.04 -10.12 -42.14
C THR A 399 -20.51 -11.57 -42.11
N LYS A 400 -20.13 -12.37 -43.12
CA LYS A 400 -20.44 -13.81 -43.18
C LYS A 400 -19.98 -14.56 -41.91
N GLU A 401 -18.91 -14.08 -41.27
CA GLU A 401 -18.40 -14.60 -40.01
C GLU A 401 -19.38 -14.40 -38.85
N TYR A 402 -19.94 -13.20 -38.68
CA TYR A 402 -20.92 -12.94 -37.63
C TYR A 402 -22.20 -13.74 -37.81
N GLN A 403 -22.71 -13.82 -39.04
CA GLN A 403 -23.89 -14.61 -39.36
C GLN A 403 -23.68 -16.09 -39.00
N LYS A 404 -22.48 -16.64 -39.23
CA LYS A 404 -22.11 -18.02 -38.85
C LYS A 404 -21.98 -18.19 -37.32
N LEU A 405 -21.51 -17.14 -36.64
CA LEU A 405 -21.33 -17.11 -35.19
C LEU A 405 -22.68 -17.19 -34.47
N VAL A 406 -23.62 -16.32 -34.87
CA VAL A 406 -25.01 -16.28 -34.39
C VAL A 406 -25.76 -17.59 -34.70
N LYS A 407 -25.71 -18.08 -35.94
CA LYS A 407 -26.38 -19.33 -36.36
C LYS A 407 -25.93 -20.56 -35.56
N SER A 408 -24.71 -20.55 -35.01
CA SER A 408 -24.15 -21.69 -34.28
C SER A 408 -24.05 -21.48 -32.77
N PHE A 409 -24.69 -20.44 -32.25
CA PHE A 409 -24.66 -20.05 -30.84
C PHE A 409 -25.01 -21.18 -29.85
N GLY A 410 -26.05 -21.96 -30.13
CA GLY A 410 -26.45 -23.08 -29.26
C GLY A 410 -25.43 -24.23 -29.16
N GLN A 411 -24.33 -24.17 -29.93
CA GLN A 411 -23.25 -25.16 -29.89
C GLN A 411 -22.08 -24.70 -29.00
N TYR A 412 -22.13 -23.51 -28.40
CA TYR A 412 -21.12 -23.02 -27.47
C TYR A 412 -21.37 -23.56 -26.06
N LYS A 413 -20.30 -24.01 -25.39
CA LYS A 413 -20.33 -24.50 -24.01
C LYS A 413 -19.97 -23.38 -23.03
N PRO A 414 -20.69 -23.23 -21.90
CA PRO A 414 -20.32 -22.30 -20.85
C PRO A 414 -19.12 -22.82 -20.05
N LEU A 415 -18.11 -21.96 -19.86
CA LEU A 415 -16.91 -22.21 -19.08
C LEU A 415 -16.79 -21.17 -17.96
N ALA A 416 -16.22 -21.56 -16.82
CA ALA A 416 -15.94 -20.62 -15.73
C ALA A 416 -14.95 -19.55 -16.22
N ALA A 417 -15.37 -18.28 -16.24
CA ALA A 417 -14.53 -17.22 -16.79
C ALA A 417 -13.22 -17.06 -16.03
N ARG A 418 -13.24 -17.17 -14.69
CA ARG A 418 -12.05 -16.97 -13.85
C ARG A 418 -10.85 -17.79 -14.30
N ASN A 419 -11.00 -19.11 -14.37
CA ASN A 419 -9.88 -20.00 -14.69
C ASN A 419 -9.43 -19.84 -16.15
N PHE A 420 -10.40 -19.59 -17.05
CA PHE A 420 -10.12 -19.41 -18.47
C PHE A 420 -9.37 -18.08 -18.73
N VAL A 421 -9.80 -16.98 -18.10
CA VAL A 421 -9.08 -15.69 -18.12
C VAL A 421 -7.67 -15.87 -17.58
N LEU A 422 -7.53 -16.48 -16.40
CA LEU A 422 -6.21 -16.71 -15.80
C LEU A 422 -5.31 -17.60 -16.66
N GLU A 423 -5.83 -18.55 -17.43
CA GLU A 423 -5.03 -19.33 -18.38
C GLU A 423 -4.50 -18.44 -19.52
N LYS A 424 -5.37 -17.61 -20.12
CA LYS A 424 -5.01 -16.75 -21.25
C LYS A 424 -4.06 -15.61 -20.88
N THR A 425 -4.20 -15.06 -19.67
CA THR A 425 -3.34 -13.96 -19.21
C THR A 425 -1.91 -14.39 -18.87
N LYS A 426 -1.62 -15.70 -18.76
CA LYS A 426 -0.26 -16.20 -18.48
C LYS A 426 0.77 -15.78 -19.53
N ASN A 427 0.38 -15.70 -20.79
CA ASN A 427 1.28 -15.35 -21.89
C ASN A 427 1.09 -13.92 -22.40
N ALA A 428 0.16 -13.16 -21.82
CA ALA A 428 -0.13 -11.80 -22.24
C ALA A 428 0.72 -10.79 -21.47
N THR A 429 1.33 -9.84 -22.20
CA THR A 429 2.08 -8.72 -21.62
C THR A 429 1.15 -7.59 -21.23
N VAL A 430 0.20 -7.23 -22.10
CA VAL A 430 -0.79 -6.19 -21.83
C VAL A 430 -2.16 -6.84 -21.86
N VAL A 431 -2.91 -6.72 -20.77
CA VAL A 431 -4.27 -7.22 -20.65
C VAL A 431 -5.18 -6.05 -20.36
N HIS A 432 -6.20 -5.90 -21.18
CA HIS A 432 -7.26 -4.94 -20.97
C HIS A 432 -8.49 -5.65 -20.42
N LEU A 433 -9.04 -5.16 -19.31
CA LEU A 433 -10.24 -5.66 -18.66
C LEU A 433 -11.26 -4.52 -18.60
N GLN A 434 -12.40 -4.70 -19.24
CA GLN A 434 -13.46 -3.71 -19.20
C GLN A 434 -13.99 -3.48 -17.79
N THR A 435 -14.28 -2.24 -17.42
CA THR A 435 -14.99 -1.89 -16.19
C THR A 435 -15.93 -0.72 -16.42
N ASP A 436 -17.12 -0.78 -15.82
CA ASP A 436 -18.10 0.30 -15.85
C ASP A 436 -18.54 0.66 -14.43
N VAL A 437 -18.75 1.96 -14.22
CA VAL A 437 -19.34 2.59 -13.04
C VAL A 437 -20.77 2.07 -12.80
N LEU A 438 -21.51 1.70 -13.84
CA LEU A 438 -22.88 1.19 -13.71
C LEU A 438 -22.95 -0.32 -13.49
N HIS A 439 -21.81 -1.03 -13.60
CA HIS A 439 -21.75 -2.49 -13.55
C HIS A 439 -20.75 -2.99 -12.50
N PRO A 440 -21.09 -2.92 -11.19
CA PRO A 440 -20.18 -3.32 -10.11
C PRO A 440 -19.80 -4.81 -10.16
N GLU A 441 -20.59 -5.66 -10.82
CA GLU A 441 -20.23 -7.06 -11.08
C GLU A 441 -18.92 -7.21 -11.87
N GLN A 442 -18.64 -6.29 -12.81
CA GLN A 442 -17.39 -6.29 -13.57
C GLN A 442 -16.20 -6.00 -12.65
N GLN A 443 -16.39 -5.08 -11.69
CA GLN A 443 -15.39 -4.69 -10.70
C GLN A 443 -15.13 -5.80 -9.69
N PHE A 444 -16.17 -6.48 -9.21
CA PHE A 444 -16.01 -7.65 -8.32
C PHE A 444 -15.24 -8.77 -8.99
N PHE A 445 -15.50 -9.03 -10.28
CA PHE A 445 -14.75 -10.03 -11.02
C PHE A 445 -13.28 -9.65 -11.18
N ILE A 446 -12.97 -8.37 -11.44
CA ILE A 446 -11.59 -7.87 -11.45
C ILE A 446 -10.94 -8.06 -10.07
N LEU A 447 -11.65 -7.74 -8.98
CA LEU A 447 -11.16 -7.91 -7.61
C LEU A 447 -10.84 -9.39 -7.29
N GLU A 448 -11.68 -10.32 -7.74
CA GLU A 448 -11.46 -11.77 -7.58
C GLU A 448 -10.24 -12.28 -8.35
N LEU A 449 -9.93 -11.67 -9.50
CA LEU A 449 -8.77 -12.01 -10.32
C LEU A 449 -7.47 -11.39 -9.80
N LEU A 450 -7.56 -10.32 -9.01
CA LEU A 450 -6.46 -9.40 -8.74
C LEU A 450 -5.22 -10.08 -8.14
N GLU A 451 -5.41 -10.94 -7.13
CA GLU A 451 -4.34 -11.71 -6.50
C GLU A 451 -3.67 -12.66 -7.50
N LYS A 452 -4.46 -13.39 -8.30
CA LYS A 452 -3.93 -14.36 -9.27
C LYS A 452 -3.25 -13.69 -10.47
N LEU A 453 -3.74 -12.52 -10.90
CA LEU A 453 -3.04 -11.70 -11.89
C LEU A 453 -1.72 -11.17 -11.31
N TYR A 454 -1.70 -10.78 -10.04
CA TYR A 454 -0.44 -10.42 -9.37
C TYR A 454 0.53 -11.62 -9.33
N GLU A 455 0.08 -12.82 -8.99
CA GLU A 455 0.93 -14.03 -9.06
C GLU A 455 1.47 -14.29 -10.48
N GLN A 456 0.74 -13.93 -11.53
CA GLN A 456 1.16 -14.05 -12.93
C GLN A 456 2.14 -12.97 -13.42
N GLY A 457 2.55 -12.06 -12.53
CA GLY A 457 3.54 -11.02 -12.82
C GLY A 457 2.94 -9.67 -13.22
N PHE A 458 1.62 -9.50 -13.21
CA PHE A 458 1.01 -8.19 -13.41
C PHE A 458 1.36 -7.26 -12.24
N ARG A 459 1.93 -6.10 -12.54
CA ARG A 459 2.38 -5.12 -11.53
C ARG A 459 1.84 -3.72 -11.76
N TYR A 460 1.20 -3.48 -12.91
CA TYR A 460 0.69 -2.17 -13.28
C TYR A 460 -0.80 -2.25 -13.55
N ILE A 461 -1.56 -1.29 -13.02
CA ILE A 461 -2.98 -1.12 -13.30
C ILE A 461 -3.18 0.29 -13.82
N GLY A 462 -3.51 0.39 -15.10
CA GLY A 462 -3.89 1.64 -15.75
C GLY A 462 -5.38 1.83 -15.58
N PHE A 463 -5.81 3.04 -15.23
CA PHE A 463 -7.23 3.37 -15.19
C PHE A 463 -7.52 4.61 -16.02
N GLU A 464 -8.70 4.66 -16.62
CA GLU A 464 -9.19 5.88 -17.27
C GLU A 464 -9.70 6.90 -16.26
N ASN A 465 -9.60 8.19 -16.61
CA ASN A 465 -10.23 9.32 -15.92
C ASN A 465 -9.86 9.48 -14.44
N ILE A 466 -8.72 8.93 -14.00
CA ILE A 466 -8.18 9.20 -12.66
C ILE A 466 -7.59 10.59 -12.62
N LYS A 467 -8.10 11.39 -11.69
CA LYS A 467 -7.45 12.63 -11.25
C LYS A 467 -6.59 12.32 -10.02
N LYS A 468 -5.44 12.97 -9.93
CA LYS A 468 -4.54 12.90 -8.76
C LYS A 468 -4.15 11.46 -8.40
N ILE A 469 -3.68 10.66 -9.36
CA ILE A 469 -3.20 9.27 -9.11
C ILE A 469 -2.19 9.19 -7.95
N ALA A 470 -1.40 10.24 -7.75
CA ALA A 470 -0.44 10.37 -6.66
C ALA A 470 -1.08 10.27 -5.26
N THR A 471 -2.29 10.80 -5.05
CA THR A 471 -2.95 10.69 -3.73
C THR A 471 -3.43 9.26 -3.46
N ILE A 472 -3.84 8.52 -4.48
CA ILE A 472 -4.21 7.11 -4.35
C ILE A 472 -2.97 6.27 -4.00
N GLU A 473 -1.88 6.50 -4.71
CA GLU A 473 -0.58 5.87 -4.45
C GLU A 473 -0.02 6.19 -3.06
N GLN A 474 -0.35 7.35 -2.50
CA GLN A 474 0.12 7.78 -1.18
C GLN A 474 -0.76 7.25 -0.03
N LEU A 475 -2.08 7.29 -0.20
CA LEU A 475 -3.03 6.99 0.87
C LEU A 475 -3.42 5.50 0.91
N GLY A 476 -3.28 4.78 -0.21
CA GLY A 476 -3.74 3.40 -0.32
C GLY A 476 -5.27 3.25 -0.35
N TYR A 477 -6.00 4.36 -0.52
CA TYR A 477 -7.44 4.42 -0.76
C TYR A 477 -7.78 5.70 -1.53
N PRO A 478 -8.88 5.73 -2.30
CA PRO A 478 -9.25 6.92 -3.03
C PRO A 478 -9.91 7.99 -2.15
N THR A 479 -9.80 9.23 -2.59
CA THR A 479 -10.47 10.41 -2.02
C THR A 479 -11.53 10.94 -2.98
N PHE A 480 -12.46 11.76 -2.50
CA PHE A 480 -13.48 12.41 -3.35
C PHE A 480 -12.89 13.22 -4.52
N GLY A 481 -11.64 13.66 -4.41
CA GLY A 481 -10.95 14.41 -5.45
C GLY A 481 -10.38 13.57 -6.61
N ASN A 482 -10.49 12.23 -6.56
CA ASN A 482 -9.87 11.35 -7.54
C ASN A 482 -10.71 11.08 -8.81
N GLY A 483 -12.01 11.38 -8.79
CA GLY A 483 -12.92 11.26 -9.93
C GLY A 483 -14.19 10.46 -9.62
N LYS A 484 -15.17 10.48 -10.53
CA LYS A 484 -16.52 9.92 -10.30
C LYS A 484 -16.52 8.40 -10.04
N GLN A 485 -15.62 7.65 -10.67
CA GLN A 485 -15.50 6.20 -10.46
C GLN A 485 -15.04 5.81 -9.03
N PHE A 486 -14.49 6.76 -8.28
CA PHE A 486 -13.98 6.54 -6.92
C PHE A 486 -15.00 6.83 -5.82
N GLU A 487 -16.16 7.36 -6.20
CA GLU A 487 -17.34 7.43 -5.33
C GLU A 487 -17.94 6.03 -5.09
N GLN A 488 -17.38 5.00 -5.75
CA GLN A 488 -17.83 3.62 -5.67
C GLN A 488 -17.01 2.81 -4.67
N PRO A 489 -17.66 2.18 -3.68
CA PRO A 489 -16.95 1.39 -2.67
C PRO A 489 -16.11 0.25 -3.25
N VAL A 490 -16.62 -0.46 -4.26
CA VAL A 490 -15.96 -1.63 -4.86
C VAL A 490 -14.71 -1.23 -5.65
N PHE A 491 -14.78 -0.14 -6.41
CA PHE A 491 -13.62 0.40 -7.11
C PHE A 491 -12.54 0.87 -6.12
N GLY A 492 -12.95 1.51 -5.01
CA GLY A 492 -12.06 1.84 -3.90
C GLY A 492 -11.38 0.62 -3.27
N GLU A 493 -12.08 -0.51 -3.19
CA GLU A 493 -11.53 -1.76 -2.69
C GLU A 493 -10.51 -2.40 -3.66
N ILE A 494 -10.73 -2.34 -4.98
CA ILE A 494 -9.73 -2.76 -5.99
C ILE A 494 -8.43 -1.98 -5.79
N ILE A 495 -8.53 -0.68 -5.54
CA ILE A 495 -7.38 0.19 -5.30
C ILE A 495 -6.71 -0.18 -3.98
N ARG A 496 -7.47 -0.34 -2.90
CA ARG A 496 -6.93 -0.67 -1.59
C ARG A 496 -6.21 -2.02 -1.59
N GLN A 497 -6.84 -3.05 -2.15
CA GLN A 497 -6.26 -4.38 -2.26
C GLN A 497 -5.09 -4.40 -3.24
N GLY A 498 -5.25 -3.75 -4.40
CA GLY A 498 -4.18 -3.60 -5.37
C GLY A 498 -2.96 -2.90 -4.78
N HIS A 499 -3.17 -1.84 -4.00
CA HIS A 499 -2.10 -1.11 -3.31
C HIS A 499 -1.42 -1.99 -2.26
N ARG A 500 -2.19 -2.73 -1.45
CA ARG A 500 -1.66 -3.68 -0.46
C ARG A 500 -0.86 -4.81 -1.10
N MET A 501 -1.27 -5.29 -2.27
CA MET A 501 -0.56 -6.29 -3.07
C MET A 501 0.68 -5.69 -3.74
N GLY A 502 0.77 -4.37 -3.88
CA GLY A 502 1.91 -3.68 -4.51
C GLY A 502 1.75 -3.48 -6.02
N PHE A 503 0.51 -3.39 -6.52
CA PHE A 503 0.26 -2.85 -7.87
C PHE A 503 0.60 -1.36 -7.91
N HIS A 504 1.18 -0.95 -9.03
CA HIS A 504 1.39 0.45 -9.38
C HIS A 504 0.25 0.94 -10.27
N PHE A 505 -0.35 2.04 -9.89
CA PHE A 505 -1.45 2.65 -10.60
C PHE A 505 -0.96 3.76 -11.52
N PHE A 506 -1.53 3.86 -12.72
CA PHE A 506 -1.24 4.95 -13.64
C PHE A 506 -2.49 5.42 -14.38
N SER A 507 -2.43 6.65 -14.90
CA SER A 507 -3.51 7.20 -15.72
C SER A 507 -3.37 6.73 -17.17
N LEU A 508 -4.44 6.15 -17.71
CA LEU A 508 -4.60 5.93 -19.14
C LEU A 508 -4.99 7.22 -19.89
N THR A 509 -5.55 8.20 -19.18
CA THR A 509 -5.96 9.46 -19.77
C THR A 509 -4.76 10.41 -19.84
N PRO A 510 -4.29 10.78 -21.05
CA PRO A 510 -3.22 11.75 -21.20
C PRO A 510 -3.72 13.16 -20.88
N THR A 511 -2.80 14.02 -20.44
CA THR A 511 -3.09 15.45 -20.28
C THR A 511 -3.29 16.14 -21.63
N GLU A 512 -3.92 17.32 -21.65
CA GLU A 512 -4.03 18.13 -22.87
C GLU A 512 -2.66 18.50 -23.44
N LYS A 513 -1.68 18.78 -22.56
CA LYS A 513 -0.29 19.06 -22.96
C LYS A 513 0.36 17.87 -23.66
N GLU A 514 0.17 16.66 -23.13
CA GLU A 514 0.67 15.42 -23.76
C GLU A 514 0.00 15.16 -25.10
N THR A 515 -1.32 15.40 -25.18
CA THR A 515 -2.10 15.28 -26.41
C THR A 515 -1.59 16.24 -27.49
N SER A 516 -1.41 17.51 -27.14
CA SER A 516 -0.88 18.53 -28.08
C SER A 516 0.54 18.21 -28.53
N LYS A 517 1.40 17.71 -27.63
CA LYS A 517 2.75 17.27 -27.98
C LYS A 517 2.73 16.07 -28.92
N ALA A 518 1.88 15.08 -28.66
CA ALA A 518 1.71 13.91 -29.52
C ALA A 518 1.25 14.34 -30.92
N LEU A 519 0.28 15.25 -31.01
CA LEU A 519 -0.21 15.78 -32.29
C LEU A 519 0.90 16.47 -33.08
N ASN A 520 1.72 17.29 -32.43
CA ASN A 520 2.84 17.97 -33.08
C ASN A 520 3.91 16.98 -33.60
N ILE A 521 4.19 15.91 -32.84
CA ILE A 521 5.12 14.85 -33.26
C ILE A 521 4.57 14.13 -34.50
N LEU A 522 3.30 13.71 -34.46
CA LEU A 522 2.66 13.00 -35.57
C LEU A 522 2.62 13.86 -36.84
N LYS A 523 2.35 15.16 -36.71
CA LYS A 523 2.41 16.12 -37.83
C LYS A 523 3.84 16.26 -38.40
N LYS A 524 4.86 16.40 -37.55
CA LYS A 524 6.27 16.47 -37.98
C LYS A 524 6.74 15.20 -38.69
N GLN A 525 6.26 14.04 -38.25
CA GLN A 525 6.53 12.75 -38.89
C GLN A 525 5.71 12.51 -40.17
N ARG A 526 4.87 13.46 -40.58
CA ARG A 526 3.92 13.32 -41.70
C ARG A 526 3.07 12.05 -41.59
N PHE A 527 2.64 11.72 -40.37
CA PHE A 527 1.86 10.51 -40.11
C PHE A 527 0.49 10.59 -40.80
N HIS A 528 0.11 9.52 -41.51
CA HIS A 528 -1.19 9.40 -42.16
C HIS A 528 -2.24 8.88 -41.17
N PHE A 529 -3.27 9.68 -40.90
CA PHE A 529 -4.29 9.40 -39.87
C PHE A 529 -5.44 8.50 -40.34
N GLN A 530 -5.46 8.03 -41.59
CA GLN A 530 -6.51 7.14 -42.12
C GLN A 530 -7.93 7.69 -41.91
N ASN A 531 -8.13 8.99 -42.16
CA ASN A 531 -9.39 9.72 -41.97
C ASN A 531 -9.89 9.81 -40.50
N GLN A 532 -9.11 9.34 -39.53
CA GLN A 532 -9.46 9.40 -38.10
C GLN A 532 -9.26 10.80 -37.51
N PRO A 533 -10.04 11.19 -36.48
CA PRO A 533 -9.84 12.45 -35.76
C PRO A 533 -8.41 12.56 -35.20
N GLN A 534 -7.64 13.54 -35.67
CA GLN A 534 -6.22 13.69 -35.30
C GLN A 534 -6.01 13.82 -33.79
N LYS A 535 -6.92 14.50 -33.08
CA LYS A 535 -6.85 14.67 -31.62
C LYS A 535 -7.03 13.35 -30.88
N GLN A 536 -7.98 12.52 -31.29
CA GLN A 536 -8.23 11.20 -30.69
C GLN A 536 -7.05 10.26 -30.94
N ALA A 537 -6.52 10.25 -32.17
CA ALA A 537 -5.33 9.50 -32.49
C ALA A 537 -4.11 9.95 -31.66
N ALA A 538 -3.95 11.26 -31.46
CA ALA A 538 -2.91 11.81 -30.59
C ALA A 538 -3.10 11.44 -29.11
N GLN A 539 -4.35 11.38 -28.61
CA GLN A 539 -4.65 10.93 -27.24
C GLN A 539 -4.28 9.46 -27.05
N LYS A 540 -4.69 8.57 -27.96
CA LYS A 540 -4.37 7.15 -27.87
C LYS A 540 -2.90 6.88 -28.10
N TRP A 541 -2.23 7.65 -28.95
CA TRP A 541 -0.76 7.65 -29.06
C TRP A 541 -0.10 8.02 -27.73
N ALA A 542 -0.57 9.07 -27.06
CA ALA A 542 -0.02 9.52 -25.78
C ALA A 542 -0.28 8.50 -24.66
N SER A 543 -1.48 7.91 -24.64
CA SER A 543 -1.84 6.82 -23.72
C SER A 543 -0.97 5.57 -23.96
N ALA A 544 -0.77 5.18 -25.23
CA ALA A 544 0.10 4.07 -25.59
C ALA A 544 1.56 4.38 -25.23
N MET A 545 1.98 5.65 -25.31
CA MET A 545 3.29 6.06 -24.83
C MET A 545 3.42 5.93 -23.30
N ASN A 546 2.35 6.10 -22.51
CA ASN A 546 2.41 5.83 -21.07
C ASN A 546 2.72 4.36 -20.79
N ILE A 547 2.11 3.45 -21.54
CA ILE A 547 2.35 2.02 -21.40
C ILE A 547 3.69 1.62 -22.04
N ASN A 548 4.02 2.14 -23.22
CA ASN A 548 5.31 1.91 -23.87
C ASN A 548 6.47 2.39 -22.99
N ARG A 549 6.31 3.47 -22.21
CA ARG A 549 7.30 3.88 -21.21
C ARG A 549 7.50 2.81 -20.13
N ILE A 550 6.42 2.16 -19.69
CA ILE A 550 6.49 1.03 -18.74
C ILE A 550 7.22 -0.15 -19.39
N LEU A 551 6.80 -0.56 -20.60
CA LEU A 551 7.35 -1.69 -21.33
C LEU A 551 8.81 -1.49 -21.78
N ARG A 552 9.21 -0.26 -22.14
CA ARG A 552 10.60 0.06 -22.46
C ARG A 552 11.48 0.05 -21.21
N LYS A 553 10.93 0.40 -20.05
CA LYS A 553 11.64 0.37 -18.77
C LYS A 553 11.79 -1.06 -18.25
N ASN A 554 10.81 -1.91 -18.53
CA ASN A 554 10.83 -3.32 -18.19
C ASN A 554 10.11 -4.10 -19.30
N LYS A 555 10.88 -4.81 -20.13
CA LYS A 555 10.35 -5.56 -21.29
C LYS A 555 9.43 -6.72 -20.87
N ASP A 556 9.62 -7.22 -19.65
CA ASP A 556 8.81 -8.28 -19.05
C ASP A 556 7.65 -7.72 -18.20
N ALA A 557 7.45 -6.39 -18.19
CA ALA A 557 6.38 -5.78 -17.43
C ALA A 557 5.02 -6.20 -17.97
N LYS A 558 4.21 -6.79 -17.09
CA LYS A 558 2.82 -7.07 -17.36
C LYS A 558 1.90 -5.99 -16.84
N VAL A 559 0.98 -5.55 -17.70
CA VAL A 559 0.15 -4.36 -17.49
C VAL A 559 -1.33 -4.75 -17.60
N LEU A 560 -2.10 -4.43 -16.57
CA LEU A 560 -3.56 -4.45 -16.58
C LEU A 560 -4.06 -3.06 -16.96
N LEU A 561 -5.04 -3.00 -17.85
CA LEU A 561 -5.71 -1.77 -18.26
C LEU A 561 -7.18 -1.92 -17.87
N LEU A 562 -7.67 -1.07 -16.98
CA LEU A 562 -9.05 -1.04 -16.52
C LEU A 562 -9.74 0.19 -17.08
N SER A 563 -10.59 0.00 -18.08
CA SER A 563 -11.36 1.10 -18.67
C SER A 563 -12.73 0.68 -19.16
N HIS A 564 -13.58 1.66 -19.45
CA HIS A 564 -14.91 1.44 -19.99
C HIS A 564 -14.86 0.91 -21.44
N ASP A 565 -13.97 1.46 -22.26
CA ASP A 565 -13.87 1.11 -23.68
C ASP A 565 -13.00 -0.12 -23.91
N VAL A 566 -13.49 -1.08 -24.71
CA VAL A 566 -12.81 -2.37 -25.04
C VAL A 566 -12.33 -2.43 -26.49
N ASP A 567 -12.40 -1.31 -27.21
CA ASP A 567 -12.13 -1.28 -28.64
C ASP A 567 -10.61 -1.22 -28.92
N GLU A 568 -9.90 -2.24 -28.45
CA GLU A 568 -8.44 -2.39 -28.49
C GLU A 568 -8.04 -3.63 -29.32
N VAL A 569 -8.39 -3.61 -30.62
CA VAL A 569 -8.23 -4.75 -31.55
C VAL A 569 -6.77 -4.92 -32.02
N GLN A 570 -6.31 -6.16 -32.24
CA GLN A 570 -4.96 -6.48 -32.76
C GLN A 570 -4.60 -5.84 -34.12
N ASN A 571 -5.61 -5.47 -34.93
CA ASN A 571 -5.47 -4.76 -36.21
C ASN A 571 -6.05 -3.33 -36.16
N GLY A 572 -6.08 -2.72 -34.96
CA GLY A 572 -6.76 -1.45 -34.69
C GLY A 572 -6.31 -0.26 -35.55
N MET A 573 -7.07 0.82 -35.48
CA MET A 573 -6.81 2.09 -36.17
C MET A 573 -6.01 3.06 -35.29
N PRO A 574 -5.49 4.18 -35.85
CA PRO A 574 -4.82 5.22 -35.06
C PRO A 574 -5.63 5.76 -33.86
N SER A 575 -6.94 5.57 -33.83
CA SER A 575 -7.84 5.91 -32.72
C SER A 575 -7.90 4.86 -31.59
N THR A 576 -7.06 3.82 -31.63
CA THR A 576 -7.01 2.73 -30.62
C THR A 576 -5.64 2.68 -29.94
N LEU A 577 -5.61 2.26 -28.68
CA LEU A 577 -4.39 2.03 -27.91
C LEU A 577 -3.61 0.83 -28.47
N ALA A 578 -4.30 -0.24 -28.85
CA ALA A 578 -3.71 -1.46 -29.40
C ALA A 578 -2.89 -1.19 -30.67
N PHE A 579 -3.40 -0.36 -31.60
CA PHE A 579 -2.65 0.06 -32.79
C PHE A 579 -1.30 0.68 -32.44
N TRP A 580 -1.32 1.62 -31.49
CA TRP A 580 -0.11 2.32 -31.09
C TRP A 580 0.82 1.45 -30.25
N LEU A 581 0.31 0.53 -29.43
CA LEU A 581 1.15 -0.41 -28.70
C LEU A 581 1.85 -1.40 -29.62
N LYS A 582 1.15 -1.90 -30.64
CA LYS A 582 1.77 -2.71 -31.68
C LYS A 582 2.84 -1.92 -32.42
N LYS A 583 2.53 -0.68 -32.83
CA LYS A 583 3.45 0.16 -33.61
C LYS A 583 4.64 0.69 -32.81
N LEU A 584 4.46 1.04 -31.53
CA LEU A 584 5.48 1.71 -30.70
C LEU A 584 6.24 0.75 -29.78
N ALA A 585 5.62 -0.36 -29.36
CA ALA A 585 6.14 -1.28 -28.36
C ALA A 585 6.25 -2.73 -28.86
N GLN A 586 5.78 -3.02 -30.08
CA GLN A 586 5.68 -4.39 -30.62
C GLN A 586 4.92 -5.33 -29.65
N GLN A 587 3.94 -4.79 -28.93
CA GLN A 587 3.11 -5.54 -28.00
C GLN A 587 1.68 -5.64 -28.50
N GLU A 588 1.10 -6.81 -28.31
CA GLU A 588 -0.33 -7.04 -28.49
C GLU A 588 -1.06 -6.85 -27.16
N VAL A 589 -2.29 -6.35 -27.25
CA VAL A 589 -3.19 -6.20 -26.10
C VAL A 589 -4.14 -7.39 -26.12
N LEU A 590 -4.19 -8.15 -25.03
CA LEU A 590 -5.25 -9.13 -24.80
C LEU A 590 -6.46 -8.38 -24.23
N SER A 591 -7.45 -8.13 -25.08
CA SER A 591 -8.67 -7.39 -24.76
C SER A 591 -9.76 -8.32 -24.22
N ILE A 592 -10.25 -8.00 -23.01
CA ILE A 592 -11.26 -8.78 -22.29
C ILE A 592 -12.40 -7.84 -21.91
N GLY A 593 -13.49 -7.88 -22.67
CA GLY A 593 -14.69 -7.15 -22.30
C GLY A 593 -15.60 -7.95 -21.40
N GLN A 594 -16.54 -7.22 -20.84
CA GLN A 594 -17.44 -7.71 -19.83
C GLN A 594 -18.82 -7.13 -20.10
N SER A 595 -19.84 -7.98 -20.08
CA SER A 595 -21.23 -7.52 -20.09
C SER A 595 -22.02 -8.31 -19.07
N SER A 596 -23.00 -7.64 -18.46
CA SER A 596 -24.13 -8.38 -17.93
C SER A 596 -25.07 -8.66 -19.09
N THR A 597 -25.72 -9.82 -19.09
CA THR A 597 -26.77 -10.08 -20.08
C THR A 597 -27.99 -9.21 -19.76
N TYR A 598 -27.98 -7.98 -20.25
CA TYR A 598 -29.06 -7.01 -20.16
C TYR A 598 -29.33 -6.56 -21.60
N ILE A 599 -30.43 -6.97 -22.23
CA ILE A 599 -31.69 -6.21 -22.30
C ILE A 599 -32.71 -7.18 -22.96
N PRO A 600 -33.96 -7.32 -22.46
CA PRO A 600 -35.03 -7.96 -23.23
C PRO A 600 -35.22 -7.20 -24.55
N CYS A 601 -35.31 -7.89 -25.68
CA CYS A 601 -35.50 -7.19 -26.96
C CYS A 601 -36.72 -6.28 -26.91
N ALA A 602 -36.55 -5.05 -27.40
CA ALA A 602 -37.67 -4.15 -27.58
C ALA A 602 -38.72 -4.81 -28.48
N LYS A 603 -40.00 -4.42 -28.37
CA LYS A 603 -41.06 -4.98 -29.24
C LYS A 603 -40.75 -4.89 -30.74
N SER A 604 -39.92 -3.93 -31.15
CA SER A 604 -39.44 -3.71 -32.53
C SER A 604 -38.21 -4.52 -32.91
N GLN A 605 -37.73 -5.41 -32.03
CA GLN A 605 -36.50 -6.19 -32.19
C GLN A 605 -36.75 -7.67 -31.89
N SER A 606 -35.98 -8.55 -32.51
CA SER A 606 -36.01 -10.00 -32.24
C SER A 606 -34.66 -10.50 -31.72
N PRO A 607 -34.66 -11.45 -30.76
CA PRO A 607 -33.43 -12.05 -30.28
C PRO A 607 -32.80 -12.90 -31.39
N LEU A 608 -31.52 -12.67 -31.66
CA LEU A 608 -30.77 -13.39 -32.68
C LEU A 608 -30.38 -14.82 -32.25
N SER A 609 -30.48 -15.15 -30.95
CA SER A 609 -29.91 -16.38 -30.37
C SER A 609 -30.81 -17.08 -29.32
N LYS A 610 -30.54 -18.38 -29.07
CA LYS A 610 -31.24 -19.23 -28.07
C LYS A 610 -30.91 -18.81 -26.62
N LYS A 611 -31.85 -19.00 -25.69
CA LYS A 611 -31.69 -18.72 -24.25
C LYS A 611 -30.54 -19.53 -23.63
N MET A 612 -29.69 -18.89 -22.81
CA MET A 612 -28.68 -19.57 -22.00
C MET A 612 -28.69 -19.03 -20.55
N LYS A 613 -28.61 -19.95 -19.58
CA LYS A 613 -28.57 -19.62 -18.15
C LYS A 613 -27.13 -19.39 -17.69
N ILE A 614 -26.88 -18.27 -17.02
CA ILE A 614 -25.58 -17.90 -16.47
C ILE A 614 -25.72 -17.70 -14.97
N THR A 615 -24.99 -18.49 -14.17
CA THR A 615 -25.03 -18.43 -12.70
C THR A 615 -23.76 -17.86 -12.07
N ARG A 616 -22.74 -17.60 -12.89
CA ARG A 616 -21.41 -17.09 -12.51
C ARG A 616 -20.75 -16.43 -13.72
N PRO A 617 -19.69 -15.61 -13.56
CA PRO A 617 -18.93 -15.09 -14.68
C PRO A 617 -18.52 -16.21 -15.65
N THR A 618 -18.95 -16.11 -16.92
CA THR A 618 -18.90 -17.20 -17.89
C THR A 618 -18.29 -16.76 -19.22
N ILE A 619 -17.49 -17.65 -19.83
CA ILE A 619 -17.02 -17.55 -21.22
C ILE A 619 -17.70 -18.66 -22.02
N PHE A 620 -18.14 -18.35 -23.24
CA PHE A 620 -18.72 -19.34 -24.13
C PHE A 620 -17.70 -19.78 -25.17
N GLN A 621 -17.46 -21.08 -25.26
CA GLN A 621 -16.49 -21.65 -26.20
C GLN A 621 -17.10 -22.79 -27.02
N LYS A 622 -16.85 -22.77 -28.33
CA LYS A 622 -17.15 -23.86 -29.26
C LYS A 622 -15.86 -24.32 -29.93
N ARG A 623 -15.42 -25.55 -29.62
CA ARG A 623 -14.10 -26.06 -30.03
C ARG A 623 -12.99 -25.09 -29.56
N LYS A 624 -12.25 -24.45 -30.47
CA LYS A 624 -11.23 -23.44 -30.15
C LYS A 624 -11.72 -22.00 -30.30
N ILE A 625 -12.98 -21.78 -30.67
CA ILE A 625 -13.56 -20.47 -30.96
C ILE A 625 -14.28 -19.96 -29.70
N ILE A 626 -13.93 -18.75 -29.27
CA ILE A 626 -14.60 -18.05 -28.17
C ILE A 626 -15.68 -17.15 -28.76
N LEU A 627 -16.83 -17.11 -28.12
CA LEU A 627 -17.88 -16.16 -28.45
C LEU A 627 -17.48 -14.77 -27.95
N VAL A 628 -17.44 -13.81 -28.88
CA VAL A 628 -17.24 -12.40 -28.58
C VAL A 628 -18.28 -11.57 -29.34
N PRO A 629 -18.93 -10.58 -28.71
CA PRO A 629 -19.84 -9.69 -29.40
C PRO A 629 -19.08 -8.81 -30.41
N LEU A 630 -19.69 -8.57 -31.57
CA LEU A 630 -19.23 -7.57 -32.53
C LEU A 630 -19.92 -6.25 -32.25
N ARG A 631 -19.15 -5.17 -32.22
CA ARG A 631 -19.66 -3.81 -32.09
C ARG A 631 -19.47 -3.07 -33.41
N TYR A 632 -20.51 -2.45 -33.93
CA TYR A 632 -20.40 -1.54 -35.07
C TYR A 632 -20.05 -0.14 -34.55
N ASP A 633 -19.02 0.48 -35.12
CA ASP A 633 -18.67 1.88 -34.84
C ASP A 633 -19.19 2.75 -35.99
N ASP A 634 -20.20 3.57 -35.70
CA ASP A 634 -20.85 4.45 -36.69
C ASP A 634 -19.89 5.50 -37.26
N ASN A 635 -18.88 5.92 -36.49
CA ASN A 635 -17.95 6.97 -36.92
C ASN A 635 -16.96 6.47 -37.97
N ASP A 636 -16.56 5.20 -37.85
CA ASP A 636 -15.51 4.60 -38.66
C ASP A 636 -16.02 3.55 -39.64
N GLN A 637 -17.31 3.20 -39.57
CA GLN A 637 -17.97 2.18 -40.40
C GLN A 637 -17.27 0.81 -40.36
N VAL A 638 -16.74 0.41 -39.20
CA VAL A 638 -15.99 -0.85 -39.01
C VAL A 638 -16.58 -1.64 -37.85
N TYR A 639 -16.66 -2.97 -38.01
CA TYR A 639 -16.98 -3.90 -36.93
C TYR A 639 -15.74 -4.21 -36.09
N ARG A 640 -15.86 -4.06 -34.77
CA ARG A 640 -14.80 -4.31 -33.80
C ARG A 640 -15.13 -5.52 -32.94
N SER A 641 -14.10 -6.30 -32.62
CA SER A 641 -14.17 -7.41 -31.68
C SER A 641 -13.00 -7.37 -30.71
N GLN A 642 -13.25 -7.89 -29.52
CA GLN A 642 -12.24 -8.19 -28.52
C GLN A 642 -11.74 -9.63 -28.64
N ASP A 643 -10.67 -9.96 -27.92
CA ASP A 643 -10.11 -11.32 -27.90
C ASP A 643 -10.97 -12.27 -27.04
N MET A 644 -11.56 -11.75 -25.97
CA MET A 644 -12.37 -12.52 -25.02
C MET A 644 -13.52 -11.69 -24.45
N HIS A 645 -14.63 -12.35 -24.12
CA HIS A 645 -15.76 -11.68 -23.48
C HIS A 645 -16.31 -12.48 -22.30
N VAL A 646 -16.44 -11.81 -21.16
CA VAL A 646 -16.98 -12.38 -19.92
C VAL A 646 -18.43 -11.95 -19.75
N TYR A 647 -19.32 -12.93 -19.66
CA TYR A 647 -20.73 -12.73 -19.44
C TYR A 647 -21.06 -12.93 -17.95
N HIS A 648 -21.60 -11.89 -17.32
CA HIS A 648 -21.97 -11.88 -15.91
C HIS A 648 -23.44 -12.24 -15.71
N PRO A 649 -23.78 -12.95 -14.60
CA PRO A 649 -25.16 -13.08 -14.17
C PRO A 649 -25.74 -11.68 -13.86
N LYS A 650 -27.05 -11.48 -14.02
CA LYS A 650 -27.66 -10.18 -13.66
C LYS A 650 -27.44 -9.88 -12.20
N ASN A 651 -27.02 -8.65 -11.99
CA ASN A 651 -26.94 -8.03 -10.69
C ASN A 651 -28.32 -7.47 -10.28
N THR A 652 -28.73 -7.67 -9.03
CA THR A 652 -29.93 -7.00 -8.47
C THR A 652 -29.61 -5.61 -7.95
N PHE A 653 -28.51 -5.00 -8.40
CA PHE A 653 -28.07 -3.71 -7.90
C PHE A 653 -28.48 -2.61 -8.89
N GLU A 654 -29.27 -1.66 -8.41
CA GLU A 654 -29.63 -0.45 -9.16
C GLU A 654 -28.75 0.68 -8.61
N HIS A 655 -27.95 1.33 -9.46
CA HIS A 655 -27.07 2.44 -9.06
C HIS A 655 -26.11 2.11 -7.89
N ASN A 656 -25.40 0.97 -7.97
CA ASN A 656 -24.49 0.48 -6.92
C ASN A 656 -25.15 0.10 -5.58
N ARG A 657 -26.46 -0.22 -5.58
CA ARG A 657 -27.18 -0.55 -4.34
C ARG A 657 -28.12 -1.74 -4.50
N PRO A 658 -28.23 -2.63 -3.50
CA PRO A 658 -29.19 -3.73 -3.54
C PRO A 658 -30.62 -3.23 -3.82
N ALA A 659 -31.33 -3.87 -4.75
CA ALA A 659 -32.66 -3.45 -5.20
C ALA A 659 -33.71 -3.32 -4.07
N PHE A 660 -33.54 -4.01 -2.93
CA PHE A 660 -34.45 -3.88 -1.79
C PHE A 660 -34.43 -2.48 -1.14
N LEU A 661 -33.41 -1.66 -1.44
CA LEU A 661 -33.34 -0.25 -1.01
C LEU A 661 -34.25 0.68 -1.84
N PHE A 662 -34.89 0.16 -2.88
CA PHE A 662 -35.88 0.86 -3.70
C PHE A 662 -37.26 0.24 -3.47
N SER A 663 -38.03 0.79 -2.52
CA SER A 663 -39.47 0.51 -2.39
C SER A 663 -40.26 1.63 -3.08
N ASN A 664 -41.00 1.30 -4.14
CA ASN A 664 -41.91 2.20 -4.87
C ASN A 664 -41.30 3.54 -5.33
N GLN A 665 -40.04 3.51 -5.81
CA GLN A 665 -39.36 4.65 -6.46
C GLN A 665 -39.22 5.95 -5.63
N LYS A 666 -39.54 5.94 -4.32
CA LYS A 666 -39.36 7.11 -3.44
C LYS A 666 -38.42 6.79 -2.28
N ARG A 667 -37.46 7.69 -2.05
CA ARG A 667 -36.55 7.64 -0.90
C ARG A 667 -37.32 7.95 0.39
N LYS A 668 -37.14 7.16 1.44
CA LYS A 668 -37.61 7.47 2.80
C LYS A 668 -36.40 7.79 3.67
N ALA A 669 -36.29 9.03 4.14
CA ALA A 669 -35.22 9.41 5.07
C ALA A 669 -35.55 8.88 6.47
N PHE A 670 -34.53 8.42 7.20
CA PHE A 670 -34.61 8.11 8.62
C PHE A 670 -33.71 9.04 9.41
N THR A 671 -34.27 9.68 10.44
CA THR A 671 -33.53 10.54 11.36
C THR A 671 -33.01 9.69 12.51
N LEU A 672 -31.70 9.64 12.69
CA LEU A 672 -31.06 8.93 13.79
C LEU A 672 -30.90 9.86 15.00
N ASN A 673 -31.25 9.38 16.20
CA ASN A 673 -30.95 10.11 17.43
C ASN A 673 -29.49 9.86 17.82
N ILE A 674 -28.63 10.84 17.52
CA ILE A 674 -27.17 10.78 17.68
C ILE A 674 -26.72 10.63 19.13
N ASP A 675 -27.51 11.10 20.10
CA ASP A 675 -27.20 11.05 21.53
C ASP A 675 -27.50 9.65 22.10
N LYS A 676 -28.53 8.99 21.58
CA LYS A 676 -28.84 7.59 21.90
C LYS A 676 -27.70 6.63 21.49
N TYR A 677 -26.94 6.97 20.45
CA TYR A 677 -25.84 6.15 19.92
C TYR A 677 -24.45 6.77 20.10
N LYS A 678 -24.35 7.92 20.77
CA LYS A 678 -23.12 8.65 21.13
C LYS A 678 -22.11 8.80 19.98
N MET A 679 -22.55 9.33 18.83
CA MET A 679 -21.68 9.57 17.67
C MET A 679 -21.00 10.95 17.72
N GLY A 680 -19.71 11.04 17.36
CA GLY A 680 -18.85 12.22 17.61
C GLY A 680 -18.69 13.27 16.49
N TYR A 681 -19.10 12.99 15.25
CA TYR A 681 -19.16 13.93 14.11
C TYR A 681 -20.18 13.42 13.08
N PRO A 682 -20.72 14.26 12.17
CA PRO A 682 -21.65 13.79 11.15
C PRO A 682 -20.94 12.84 10.19
N CYS A 683 -21.09 11.54 10.40
CA CYS A 683 -20.85 10.56 9.36
C CYS A 683 -21.87 10.82 8.24
N LEU A 684 -21.43 10.67 6.99
CA LEU A 684 -22.34 10.24 5.95
C LEU A 684 -22.76 8.80 6.30
N VAL A 685 -23.78 8.69 7.15
CA VAL A 685 -24.45 7.42 7.45
C VAL A 685 -25.18 7.04 6.17
N PHE A 686 -24.61 6.14 5.38
CA PHE A 686 -25.44 5.33 4.52
C PHE A 686 -26.23 4.40 5.45
N ALA A 687 -27.46 4.80 5.73
CA ALA A 687 -28.43 3.92 6.36
C ALA A 687 -28.52 2.65 5.51
N TYR A 688 -28.21 1.51 6.13
CA TYR A 688 -28.54 0.19 5.61
C TYR A 688 -30.04 -0.03 5.67
#